data_AF-V7BK13-F1
#
_entry.id   AF-V7BK13-F1
#
_cell.length_a   1.000
_cell.length_b   1.000
_cell.length_c   1.000
_cell.angle_alpha   90.00
_cell.angle_beta   90.00
_cell.angle_gamma   90.00
#
_symmetry.space_group_name_H-M   'P 1'
#
loop_
_entity.id
_entity.type
_entity.pdbx_description
1 polymer ?
#
loop_
_entity_poly.entity_id
_entity_poly.type
_entity_poly.pdbx_seq_one_letter_code
_entity_poly.pdbx_strand_id
1 'polypeptide(L)'
;MAFDIEQSQNLSLNQSINLFGSFLYPSTKDGNFTFPHSSLKPKYLWCFLGGEGEKKEENCGRHLEPCCICCSGVGGRTMGRTSGTKGPLEIGRQPTRRMVRALTSVDSENEEGVVESEIVPSSLAVLEPILRSALEIEEENPRVAYLCRFHAFEKAHTMDPTSSGRGVRQFKTYLVHKLEKEDLFTARLAKRSDGREMQAYYQNFYEKKIRDGEFSQRPEEMAKNVQIATVLYEVLKTMVAPPNIEEKTKRYAEDVEHKRGQYEHYNILPLYAVGVRPAIMELPEIKAAILALSKVDNLPMPIIRARPDASNDDYTTPTDRPKKVNDILDWIASVFGFQKGNVANQREHLILLLANLNIRDRVESSSQLHVATIEKLMETIFKNYESWCHYVGCTSMLRFRGDSDLQQIKLIYIALYLLIWGEASNIRFMPECICYIFHHMCNEVYRMLGKNPSRLTESTELVEGRDDEYFLRAVICPIYQVLIKEALRNNKGKASHSNWRNYDDLNEYFWSKKCFEDLNWPMNLNADFFRHSDETQTRHRRRSQANIGVGKRKPKTNFVEVRTFLHLYRSFNRMWIFFILALQAMIFIGWSSLGPVGVFFDKDVFRNVMSIFITYAFLNFLQVTLDIILTWNALKNMKFTRLLRYFLKFVVAAVWVVVLPICYSSSLVNPSGVIKFVTSWAGDWGNQSLYTYVVVLYMIPNIVATILFFLPPLRRKLERSNLRILAILMWWAQPNLYVGRGMDENMFSLLKYTLFWIMLLISKLAFSYYVEVLFM
;
A
#
# COMPACT_ATOMS: atom_id res chain seq x y z
N MET A 1 8.48 13.51 2.50
CA MET A 1 9.57 14.45 2.15
C MET A 1 9.99 14.38 0.67
N ALA A 2 10.05 13.21 0.03
CA ALA A 2 10.35 13.14 -1.42
C ALA A 2 9.24 13.82 -2.24
N PHE A 3 7.97 13.42 -2.04
CA PHE A 3 6.81 14.11 -2.60
C PHE A 3 6.79 15.60 -2.23
N ASP A 4 7.07 15.97 -0.98
CA ASP A 4 7.01 17.37 -0.54
C ASP A 4 8.04 18.28 -1.23
N ILE A 5 9.21 17.77 -1.67
CA ILE A 5 10.18 18.61 -2.37
C ILE A 5 9.67 18.95 -3.77
N GLU A 6 9.16 17.96 -4.51
CA GLU A 6 8.66 18.15 -5.87
C GLU A 6 7.28 18.83 -5.90
N GLN A 7 6.39 18.48 -4.96
CA GLN A 7 5.18 19.24 -4.71
C GLN A 7 5.48 20.65 -4.19
N SER A 8 6.56 20.91 -3.42
CA SER A 8 6.87 22.30 -3.02
C SER A 8 7.20 23.19 -4.22
N GLN A 9 7.79 22.66 -5.29
CA GLN A 9 8.06 23.45 -6.51
C GLN A 9 6.78 23.79 -7.28
N ASN A 10 5.76 22.91 -7.25
CA ASN A 10 4.49 23.15 -7.92
C ASN A 10 3.48 23.92 -7.03
N LEU A 11 3.42 23.65 -5.72
CA LEU A 11 2.60 24.41 -4.77
C LEU A 11 3.17 25.79 -4.47
N SER A 12 4.49 26.01 -4.44
CA SER A 12 5.06 27.36 -4.25
C SER A 12 4.49 28.34 -5.26
N LEU A 13 4.22 27.85 -6.48
CA LEU A 13 3.79 28.66 -7.59
C LEU A 13 2.26 28.80 -7.64
N ASN A 14 1.50 27.72 -7.43
CA ASN A 14 0.03 27.81 -7.33
C ASN A 14 -0.44 28.61 -6.09
N GLN A 15 0.28 28.55 -4.96
CA GLN A 15 -0.03 29.40 -3.80
C GLN A 15 0.45 30.85 -4.01
N SER A 16 1.54 31.08 -4.75
CA SER A 16 1.91 32.43 -5.20
C SER A 16 0.82 33.05 -6.07
N ILE A 17 0.21 32.30 -7.00
CA ILE A 17 -0.89 32.78 -7.85
C ILE A 17 -2.07 33.28 -7.00
N ASN A 18 -2.49 32.53 -5.99
CA ASN A 18 -3.61 32.94 -5.13
C ASN A 18 -3.30 34.17 -4.27
N LEU A 19 -2.06 34.31 -3.77
CA LEU A 19 -1.63 35.50 -3.01
C LEU A 19 -1.42 36.74 -3.89
N PHE A 20 -0.91 36.59 -5.12
CA PHE A 20 -0.81 37.69 -6.08
C PHE A 20 -2.21 38.15 -6.57
N GLY A 21 -3.15 37.23 -6.78
CA GLY A 21 -4.51 37.55 -7.21
C GLY A 21 -5.25 38.48 -6.26
N SER A 22 -5.07 38.31 -4.94
CA SER A 22 -5.69 39.18 -3.92
C SER A 22 -5.04 40.56 -3.78
N PHE A 23 -3.84 40.79 -4.34
CA PHE A 23 -3.14 42.08 -4.26
C PHE A 23 -3.33 42.96 -5.51
N LEU A 24 -3.88 42.43 -6.60
CA LEU A 24 -3.97 43.10 -7.91
C LEU A 24 -5.38 43.59 -8.29
N TYR A 25 -6.38 43.44 -7.41
CA TYR A 25 -7.74 43.94 -7.64
C TYR A 25 -8.21 44.90 -6.54
N PRO A 26 -7.98 46.23 -6.69
CA PRO A 26 -8.88 47.21 -6.08
C PRO A 26 -10.29 47.05 -6.68
N SER A 27 -11.32 47.22 -5.86
CA SER A 27 -12.71 46.99 -6.28
C SER A 27 -13.25 48.11 -7.18
N THR A 28 -13.15 47.93 -8.49
CA THR A 28 -13.95 48.67 -9.48
C THR A 28 -15.07 47.78 -10.00
N LYS A 29 -16.31 48.29 -9.95
CA LYS A 29 -17.48 47.62 -10.53
C LYS A 29 -17.56 47.80 -12.05
N ASP A 30 -18.43 47.01 -12.66
CA ASP A 30 -19.05 47.19 -13.98
C ASP A 30 -18.12 47.03 -15.20
N GLY A 31 -18.39 46.00 -16.01
CA GLY A 31 -17.60 45.69 -17.20
C GLY A 31 -17.83 44.30 -17.79
N ASN A 32 -19.03 44.02 -18.32
CA ASN A 32 -19.29 42.78 -19.07
C ASN A 32 -18.54 42.78 -20.41
N PHE A 33 -17.65 41.81 -20.64
CA PHE A 33 -17.17 41.48 -21.98
C PHE A 33 -17.01 39.96 -22.17
N THR A 34 -17.70 39.42 -23.17
CA THR A 34 -17.67 38.02 -23.59
C THR A 34 -17.12 37.89 -25.01
N PHE A 35 -16.13 37.03 -25.24
CA PHE A 35 -15.66 36.63 -26.58
C PHE A 35 -15.11 35.18 -26.55
N PRO A 36 -14.97 34.48 -27.70
CA PRO A 36 -15.83 33.32 -27.91
C PRO A 36 -15.08 31.96 -27.96
N HIS A 37 -15.86 30.88 -27.95
CA HIS A 37 -15.38 29.56 -28.31
C HIS A 37 -14.82 29.52 -29.75
N SER A 38 -13.61 29.00 -29.90
CA SER A 38 -13.14 28.35 -31.12
C SER A 38 -12.57 26.97 -30.78
N SER A 39 -12.56 26.07 -31.77
CA SER A 39 -12.54 24.62 -31.52
C SER A 39 -11.24 23.93 -31.95
N LEU A 40 -10.57 23.26 -31.01
CA LEU A 40 -9.61 22.19 -31.30
C LEU A 40 -9.59 21.18 -30.14
N LYS A 41 -10.24 20.03 -30.33
CA LYS A 41 -10.29 18.91 -29.36
C LYS A 41 -9.45 17.73 -29.86
N PRO A 42 -8.36 17.34 -29.18
CA PRO A 42 -7.92 15.96 -29.17
C PRO A 42 -8.78 15.19 -28.14
N LYS A 43 -9.67 14.31 -28.61
CA LYS A 43 -10.28 13.27 -27.76
C LYS A 43 -9.40 12.01 -27.76
N TYR A 44 -9.52 11.21 -26.70
CA TYR A 44 -8.97 9.85 -26.55
C TYR A 44 -7.44 9.72 -26.42
N LEU A 45 -6.92 9.79 -25.19
CA LEU A 45 -6.05 8.73 -24.63
C LEU A 45 -5.86 8.88 -23.10
N TRP A 46 -6.95 8.85 -22.31
CA TRP A 46 -6.90 8.80 -20.85
C TRP A 46 -7.98 7.86 -20.32
N CYS A 47 -7.65 6.56 -20.25
CA CYS A 47 -8.49 5.56 -19.58
C CYS A 47 -7.71 4.27 -19.25
N PHE A 48 -6.55 4.38 -18.60
CA PHE A 48 -5.93 3.36 -17.74
C PHE A 48 -4.77 4.03 -16.97
N LEU A 49 -4.57 3.65 -15.71
CA LEU A 49 -3.60 4.21 -14.73
C LEU A 49 -3.91 5.64 -14.21
N GLY A 50 -4.40 5.70 -12.96
CA GLY A 50 -4.01 6.66 -11.92
C GLY A 50 -4.22 8.18 -12.11
N GLY A 51 -5.27 8.71 -11.47
CA GLY A 51 -5.44 10.12 -11.06
C GLY A 51 -6.67 10.22 -10.15
N GLU A 52 -6.55 10.47 -8.86
CA GLU A 52 -6.44 11.81 -8.23
C GLU A 52 -7.53 12.79 -8.72
N GLY A 53 -8.60 12.89 -7.93
CA GLY A 53 -9.61 13.95 -8.02
C GLY A 53 -9.42 14.97 -6.89
N GLU A 54 -9.77 16.22 -7.14
CA GLU A 54 -9.49 17.34 -6.23
C GLU A 54 -10.23 17.28 -4.88
N LYS A 55 -9.63 17.90 -3.86
CA LYS A 55 -10.26 18.08 -2.56
C LYS A 55 -11.40 19.10 -2.63
N LYS A 56 -12.63 18.66 -2.39
CA LYS A 56 -13.59 19.46 -1.61
C LYS A 56 -13.62 18.92 -0.18
N GLU A 57 -13.62 19.83 0.79
CA GLU A 57 -13.78 19.47 2.20
C GLU A 57 -15.24 19.16 2.50
N GLU A 58 -15.57 17.90 2.80
CA GLU A 58 -16.84 17.56 3.41
C GLU A 58 -16.72 16.34 4.36
N ASN A 59 -17.58 16.27 5.36
CA ASN A 59 -17.39 15.40 6.53
C ASN A 59 -17.64 13.91 6.24
N CYS A 60 -16.59 13.12 6.00
CA CYS A 60 -16.67 11.66 6.00
C CYS A 60 -16.18 11.05 7.33
N GLY A 61 -17.09 10.94 8.30
CA GLY A 61 -16.84 10.31 9.60
C GLY A 61 -17.85 9.19 9.91
N ARG A 62 -17.35 7.93 9.96
CA ARG A 62 -18.08 6.64 9.82
C ARG A 62 -18.34 6.32 8.33
N HIS A 63 -18.03 5.14 7.79
CA HIS A 63 -17.84 3.82 8.40
C HIS A 63 -16.49 3.16 8.04
N LEU A 64 -15.93 2.39 8.99
CA LEU A 64 -14.96 1.34 8.75
C LEU A 64 -15.59 0.04 9.25
N GLU A 65 -15.99 -0.84 8.35
CA GLU A 65 -16.42 -2.20 8.70
C GLU A 65 -15.24 -3.16 8.61
N PRO A 66 -14.96 -3.98 9.65
CA PRO A 66 -13.87 -4.94 9.61
C PRO A 66 -14.33 -6.26 8.98
N CYS A 67 -13.96 -6.51 7.73
CA CYS A 67 -14.01 -7.86 7.14
C CYS A 67 -12.90 -8.75 7.74
N CYS A 68 -13.08 -9.14 8.99
CA CYS A 68 -12.32 -10.17 9.70
C CYS A 68 -13.31 -10.94 10.60
N ILE A 69 -13.74 -12.11 10.12
CA ILE A 69 -14.56 -13.05 10.90
C ILE A 69 -13.64 -13.82 11.88
N CYS A 70 -14.22 -14.40 12.93
CA CYS A 70 -13.56 -15.18 14.00
C CYS A 70 -12.75 -14.41 15.05
N CYS A 71 -13.46 -13.83 16.03
CA CYS A 71 -13.13 -13.95 17.46
C CYS A 71 -14.37 -13.58 18.32
N SER A 72 -15.05 -14.59 18.88
CA SER A 72 -16.23 -14.39 19.73
C SER A 72 -15.85 -14.30 21.21
N GLY A 73 -16.30 -13.26 21.94
CA GLY A 73 -15.89 -13.08 23.34
C GLY A 73 -16.54 -11.93 24.12
N VAL A 74 -17.81 -12.09 24.51
CA VAL A 74 -18.47 -11.52 25.72
C VAL A 74 -18.45 -9.99 25.97
N GLY A 75 -19.64 -9.40 26.12
CA GLY A 75 -19.88 -8.19 26.93
C GLY A 75 -20.36 -6.95 26.15
N GLY A 76 -21.58 -6.48 26.43
CA GLY A 76 -22.16 -5.29 25.77
C GLY A 76 -22.92 -4.36 26.72
N ARG A 77 -23.23 -3.14 26.24
CA ARG A 77 -24.28 -2.21 26.76
C ARG A 77 -24.48 -0.95 25.86
N THR A 78 -25.58 -0.96 25.10
CA THR A 78 -26.58 0.13 24.86
C THR A 78 -26.23 1.63 24.68
N MET A 79 -26.90 2.25 23.68
CA MET A 79 -27.29 3.69 23.48
C MET A 79 -26.19 4.73 23.10
N GLY A 80 -26.48 5.87 22.42
CA GLY A 80 -27.76 6.52 22.02
C GLY A 80 -27.70 7.31 20.68
N ARG A 81 -28.67 8.22 20.39
CA ARG A 81 -29.06 8.65 19.02
C ARG A 81 -29.68 10.07 18.89
N THR A 82 -29.28 10.88 17.89
CA THR A 82 -29.93 12.15 17.38
C THR A 82 -29.32 12.56 16.01
N SER A 83 -30.07 12.79 14.91
CA SER A 83 -30.71 14.04 14.35
C SER A 83 -29.78 15.19 13.89
N GLY A 84 -29.95 15.89 12.76
CA GLY A 84 -30.80 15.69 11.55
C GLY A 84 -31.52 16.96 11.01
N THR A 85 -31.27 17.38 9.75
CA THR A 85 -31.98 18.52 9.07
C THR A 85 -31.99 18.38 7.53
N LYS A 86 -32.74 19.25 6.80
CA LYS A 86 -32.96 19.27 5.33
C LYS A 86 -32.36 20.55 4.72
N GLY A 87 -31.87 20.64 3.48
CA GLY A 87 -32.57 20.50 2.17
C GLY A 87 -32.69 21.90 1.51
N PRO A 88 -33.10 22.07 0.22
CA PRO A 88 -33.52 21.10 -0.81
C PRO A 88 -32.34 20.78 -1.79
N LEU A 89 -32.38 20.57 -3.12
CA LEU A 89 -33.40 20.65 -4.21
C LEU A 89 -33.08 19.64 -5.36
N GLU A 90 -33.84 19.77 -6.44
CA GLU A 90 -33.98 19.10 -7.76
C GLU A 90 -32.73 18.99 -8.68
N ILE A 91 -32.68 18.12 -9.70
CA ILE A 91 -33.68 17.15 -10.27
C ILE A 91 -32.96 15.90 -10.81
N GLY A 92 -33.58 14.71 -10.79
CA GLY A 92 -33.08 13.50 -11.46
C GLY A 92 -33.82 12.21 -11.07
N ARG A 93 -34.47 11.53 -12.03
CA ARG A 93 -35.36 10.37 -11.76
C ARG A 93 -34.62 9.02 -11.68
N GLN A 94 -34.86 8.28 -10.61
CA GLN A 94 -35.36 6.88 -10.64
C GLN A 94 -35.97 6.52 -9.26
N PRO A 95 -36.83 5.48 -9.15
CA PRO A 95 -37.81 5.39 -8.05
C PRO A 95 -37.19 5.08 -6.69
N THR A 96 -37.57 5.86 -5.68
CA THR A 96 -37.05 5.78 -4.31
C THR A 96 -37.93 4.97 -3.37
N ARG A 97 -37.30 4.34 -2.36
CA ARG A 97 -37.95 3.68 -1.22
C ARG A 97 -39.10 4.52 -0.65
N ARG A 98 -40.33 4.00 -0.71
CA ARG A 98 -41.51 4.65 -0.14
C ARG A 98 -41.55 4.40 1.38
N MET A 99 -41.13 5.38 2.18
CA MET A 99 -41.40 5.34 3.63
C MET A 99 -42.90 5.49 3.88
N VAL A 100 -43.53 4.44 4.39
CA VAL A 100 -44.92 4.45 4.87
C VAL A 100 -44.91 4.39 6.41
N ARG A 101 -45.73 5.23 7.06
CA ARG A 101 -45.95 5.16 8.52
C ARG A 101 -46.78 3.92 8.84
N ALA A 102 -46.59 3.36 10.04
CA ALA A 102 -47.50 2.33 10.53
C ALA A 102 -48.94 2.86 10.56
N LEU A 103 -49.84 2.10 9.95
CA LEU A 103 -51.29 2.21 10.14
C LEU A 103 -51.75 0.94 10.84
N THR A 104 -52.71 1.06 11.77
CA THR A 104 -53.21 -0.05 12.57
C THR A 104 -54.67 -0.33 12.24
N SER A 105 -54.91 -1.32 11.40
CA SER A 105 -56.19 -2.04 11.31
C SER A 105 -55.96 -3.43 10.74
N VAL A 106 -56.81 -4.37 11.14
CA VAL A 106 -57.02 -5.63 10.42
C VAL A 106 -57.90 -5.34 9.22
N ASP A 107 -57.63 -5.98 8.08
CA ASP A 107 -58.64 -6.64 7.23
C ASP A 107 -57.91 -7.42 6.11
N SER A 108 -58.64 -8.29 5.40
CA SER A 108 -58.07 -9.38 4.59
C SER A 108 -58.32 -9.23 3.08
N GLU A 109 -57.77 -10.20 2.34
CA GLU A 109 -58.04 -10.58 0.94
C GLU A 109 -57.20 -9.93 -0.19
N ASN A 110 -56.54 -10.83 -0.94
CA ASN A 110 -56.20 -10.78 -2.37
C ASN A 110 -55.57 -9.52 -3.00
N GLU A 111 -54.23 -9.44 -2.97
CA GLU A 111 -53.45 -9.09 -4.17
C GLU A 111 -52.17 -9.95 -4.25
N GLU A 112 -51.81 -10.44 -5.44
CA GLU A 112 -50.54 -11.13 -5.69
C GLU A 112 -49.42 -10.11 -5.96
N GLY A 113 -48.60 -9.82 -4.94
CA GLY A 113 -47.50 -8.87 -5.09
C GLY A 113 -46.49 -8.85 -3.95
N VAL A 114 -45.40 -8.09 -4.17
CA VAL A 114 -44.31 -7.79 -3.21
C VAL A 114 -43.36 -8.96 -2.89
N VAL A 115 -42.45 -9.23 -3.83
CA VAL A 115 -41.18 -9.94 -3.57
C VAL A 115 -40.21 -9.01 -2.83
N GLU A 116 -40.39 -8.82 -1.52
CA GLU A 116 -39.42 -8.12 -0.63
C GLU A 116 -39.08 -8.91 0.66
N SER A 117 -39.61 -10.12 0.86
CA SER A 117 -39.52 -10.84 2.15
C SER A 117 -38.32 -11.80 2.30
N GLU A 118 -37.49 -12.00 1.28
CA GLU A 118 -36.34 -12.94 1.32
C GLU A 118 -35.03 -12.33 1.87
N ILE A 119 -35.03 -11.08 2.32
CA ILE A 119 -33.84 -10.44 2.91
C ILE A 119 -33.57 -11.01 4.30
N VAL A 120 -32.75 -12.06 4.37
CA VAL A 120 -32.26 -12.66 5.62
C VAL A 120 -31.52 -11.60 6.45
N PRO A 121 -31.88 -11.38 7.73
CA PRO A 121 -31.16 -10.47 8.62
C PRO A 121 -29.68 -10.87 8.74
N SER A 122 -28.76 -9.91 8.79
CA SER A 122 -27.31 -10.19 8.84
C SER A 122 -26.87 -11.02 10.06
N SER A 123 -27.61 -10.95 11.17
CA SER A 123 -27.43 -11.82 12.35
C SER A 123 -27.85 -13.28 12.14
N LEU A 124 -28.48 -13.60 11.01
CA LEU A 124 -28.98 -14.93 10.63
C LEU A 124 -28.43 -15.39 9.27
N ALA A 125 -27.38 -14.75 8.73
CA ALA A 125 -26.83 -15.07 7.40
C ALA A 125 -26.44 -16.55 7.21
N VAL A 126 -26.18 -17.29 8.30
CA VAL A 126 -25.94 -18.75 8.34
C VAL A 126 -27.12 -19.56 7.76
N LEU A 127 -28.33 -19.01 7.74
CA LEU A 127 -29.52 -19.65 7.16
C LEU A 127 -29.64 -19.48 5.65
N GLU A 128 -28.93 -18.51 5.07
CA GLU A 128 -29.07 -18.13 3.67
C GLU A 128 -28.76 -19.28 2.68
N PRO A 129 -27.73 -20.13 2.88
CA PRO A 129 -27.53 -21.33 2.05
C PRO A 129 -28.68 -22.34 2.14
N ILE A 130 -29.32 -22.46 3.31
CA ILE A 130 -30.41 -23.41 3.55
C ILE A 130 -31.68 -22.97 2.81
N LEU A 131 -31.98 -21.68 2.87
CA LEU A 131 -33.14 -21.08 2.20
C LEU A 131 -32.98 -21.06 0.68
N ARG A 132 -31.78 -20.74 0.17
CA ARG A 132 -31.45 -20.91 -1.27
C ARG A 132 -31.63 -22.35 -1.72
N SER A 133 -31.08 -23.32 -0.96
CA SER A 133 -31.22 -24.75 -1.29
C SER A 133 -32.69 -25.19 -1.31
N ALA A 134 -33.51 -24.69 -0.39
CA ALA A 134 -34.94 -24.98 -0.36
C ALA A 134 -35.70 -24.40 -1.58
N LEU A 135 -35.37 -23.18 -2.02
CA LEU A 135 -35.95 -22.57 -3.22
C LEU A 135 -35.61 -23.36 -4.49
N GLU A 136 -34.34 -23.78 -4.63
CA GLU A 136 -33.83 -24.55 -5.78
C GLU A 136 -34.39 -25.99 -5.86
N ILE A 137 -34.94 -26.52 -4.76
CA ILE A 137 -35.55 -27.85 -4.68
C ILE A 137 -37.08 -27.78 -4.80
N GLU A 138 -37.68 -26.60 -4.68
CA GLU A 138 -39.15 -26.42 -4.63
C GLU A 138 -39.87 -27.00 -5.87
N GLU A 139 -39.27 -26.87 -7.06
CA GLU A 139 -39.81 -27.47 -8.29
C GLU A 139 -39.58 -28.99 -8.39
N GLU A 140 -38.54 -29.55 -7.75
CA GLU A 140 -38.22 -30.98 -7.81
C GLU A 140 -38.90 -31.83 -6.72
N ASN A 141 -38.97 -31.31 -5.48
CA ASN A 141 -39.74 -31.89 -4.39
C ASN A 141 -40.18 -30.79 -3.38
N PRO A 142 -41.44 -30.31 -3.47
CA PRO A 142 -42.01 -29.35 -2.53
C PRO A 142 -41.95 -29.77 -1.05
N ARG A 143 -42.07 -31.06 -0.72
CA ARG A 143 -42.02 -31.55 0.67
C ARG A 143 -40.59 -31.45 1.23
N VAL A 144 -39.57 -31.74 0.43
CA VAL A 144 -38.16 -31.56 0.85
C VAL A 144 -37.80 -30.08 0.98
N ALA A 145 -38.30 -29.21 0.09
CA ALA A 145 -38.15 -27.76 0.22
C ALA A 145 -38.77 -27.23 1.52
N TYR A 146 -39.99 -27.67 1.85
CA TYR A 146 -40.65 -27.40 3.14
C TYR A 146 -39.80 -27.87 4.33
N LEU A 147 -39.29 -29.11 4.32
CA LEU A 147 -38.45 -29.66 5.40
C LEU A 147 -37.16 -28.86 5.61
N CYS A 148 -36.54 -28.36 4.53
CA CYS A 148 -35.37 -27.47 4.62
C CYS A 148 -35.73 -26.09 5.22
N ARG A 149 -36.90 -25.54 4.88
CA ARG A 149 -37.43 -24.28 5.47
C ARG A 149 -37.77 -24.44 6.95
N PHE A 150 -38.32 -25.59 7.34
CA PHE A 150 -38.63 -25.92 8.73
C PHE A 150 -37.35 -25.98 9.58
N HIS A 151 -36.33 -26.71 9.13
CA HIS A 151 -35.01 -26.72 9.77
C HIS A 151 -34.38 -25.32 9.84
N ALA A 152 -34.51 -24.51 8.78
CA ALA A 152 -34.04 -23.12 8.82
C ALA A 152 -34.78 -22.28 9.88
N PHE A 153 -36.07 -22.52 10.11
CA PHE A 153 -36.85 -21.89 11.19
C PHE A 153 -36.40 -22.35 12.58
N GLU A 154 -36.20 -23.66 12.81
CA GLU A 154 -35.68 -24.18 14.08
C GLU A 154 -34.30 -23.60 14.40
N LYS A 155 -33.40 -23.60 13.43
CA LYS A 155 -32.05 -23.02 13.54
C LYS A 155 -32.12 -21.50 13.79
N ALA A 156 -33.06 -20.78 13.19
CA ALA A 156 -33.36 -19.38 13.52
C ALA A 156 -33.88 -19.22 14.95
N HIS A 157 -34.71 -20.14 15.44
CA HIS A 157 -35.23 -20.15 16.79
C HIS A 157 -34.09 -20.32 17.80
N THR A 158 -33.24 -21.33 17.62
CA THR A 158 -32.07 -21.60 18.46
C THR A 158 -31.08 -20.42 18.53
N MET A 159 -30.85 -19.70 17.42
CA MET A 159 -29.89 -18.58 17.39
C MET A 159 -30.38 -17.28 18.08
N ASP A 160 -31.69 -17.03 18.17
CA ASP A 160 -32.25 -15.94 18.97
C ASP A 160 -33.63 -16.33 19.52
N PRO A 161 -33.70 -17.11 20.62
CA PRO A 161 -34.97 -17.55 21.20
C PRO A 161 -35.86 -16.38 21.61
N THR A 162 -35.25 -15.27 22.03
CA THR A 162 -35.95 -14.04 22.44
C THR A 162 -36.51 -13.22 21.29
N SER A 163 -36.08 -13.48 20.04
CA SER A 163 -36.40 -12.70 18.84
C SER A 163 -36.18 -11.19 19.03
N SER A 164 -35.04 -10.87 19.65
CA SER A 164 -34.64 -9.55 20.13
C SER A 164 -34.58 -8.47 19.04
N GLY A 165 -34.19 -8.85 17.81
CA GLY A 165 -34.12 -7.94 16.67
C GLY A 165 -35.45 -7.81 15.94
N ARG A 166 -35.91 -6.58 15.64
CA ARG A 166 -37.14 -6.34 14.85
C ARG A 166 -37.14 -7.13 13.52
N GLY A 167 -36.02 -7.09 12.78
CA GLY A 167 -35.89 -7.82 11.51
C GLY A 167 -35.92 -9.35 11.70
N VAL A 168 -35.32 -9.87 12.78
CA VAL A 168 -35.39 -11.29 13.16
C VAL A 168 -36.83 -11.71 13.44
N ARG A 169 -37.60 -10.90 14.19
CA ARG A 169 -39.02 -11.18 14.46
C ARG A 169 -39.86 -11.13 13.18
N GLN A 170 -39.67 -10.14 12.32
CA GLN A 170 -40.39 -10.05 11.04
C GLN A 170 -40.09 -11.27 10.14
N PHE A 171 -38.81 -11.62 9.99
CA PHE A 171 -38.37 -12.80 9.25
C PHE A 171 -38.97 -14.10 9.79
N LYS A 172 -38.95 -14.31 11.12
CA LYS A 172 -39.55 -15.48 11.75
C LYS A 172 -41.06 -15.56 11.56
N THR A 173 -41.79 -14.45 11.72
CA THR A 173 -43.25 -14.44 11.50
C THR A 173 -43.61 -14.72 10.05
N TYR A 174 -42.86 -14.17 9.09
CA TYR A 174 -43.03 -14.50 7.67
C TYR A 174 -42.78 -15.99 7.39
N LEU A 175 -41.67 -16.54 7.92
CA LEU A 175 -41.30 -17.94 7.68
C LEU A 175 -42.30 -18.93 8.31
N VAL A 176 -42.84 -18.63 9.50
CA VAL A 176 -43.94 -19.43 10.10
C VAL A 176 -45.18 -19.42 9.21
N HIS A 177 -45.67 -18.26 8.80
CA HIS A 177 -46.86 -18.16 7.94
C HIS A 177 -46.66 -18.83 6.56
N LYS A 178 -45.43 -18.79 6.02
CA LYS A 178 -45.05 -19.52 4.80
C LYS A 178 -45.08 -21.04 5.03
N LEU A 179 -44.53 -21.53 6.16
CA LEU A 179 -44.57 -22.94 6.55
C LEU A 179 -46.01 -23.44 6.83
N GLU A 180 -46.85 -22.67 7.51
CA GLU A 180 -48.26 -23.02 7.76
C GLU A 180 -49.04 -23.20 6.46
N LYS A 181 -48.80 -22.33 5.46
CA LYS A 181 -49.36 -22.48 4.12
C LYS A 181 -48.79 -23.71 3.40
N GLU A 182 -47.48 -23.91 3.44
CA GLU A 182 -46.80 -25.00 2.72
C GLU A 182 -47.10 -26.39 3.28
N ASP A 183 -47.30 -26.56 4.59
CA ASP A 183 -47.64 -27.88 5.17
C ASP A 183 -49.00 -28.37 4.66
N LEU A 184 -50.01 -27.48 4.61
CA LEU A 184 -51.36 -27.79 4.08
C LEU A 184 -51.35 -28.29 2.63
N PHE A 185 -50.42 -27.81 1.81
CA PHE A 185 -50.25 -28.28 0.42
C PHE A 185 -49.33 -29.52 0.33
N THR A 186 -48.21 -29.54 1.05
CA THR A 186 -47.18 -30.59 0.91
C THR A 186 -47.49 -31.87 1.68
N ALA A 187 -48.22 -31.81 2.80
CA ALA A 187 -48.60 -33.00 3.57
C ALA A 187 -49.49 -33.97 2.76
N ARG A 188 -50.20 -33.48 1.74
CA ARG A 188 -50.98 -34.30 0.78
C ARG A 188 -50.11 -35.01 -0.26
N LEU A 189 -48.84 -34.60 -0.43
CA LEU A 189 -47.88 -35.17 -1.37
C LEU A 189 -46.94 -36.18 -0.70
N ALA A 190 -46.78 -36.13 0.62
CA ALA A 190 -45.91 -37.00 1.39
C ALA A 190 -46.34 -38.48 1.25
N LYS A 191 -45.46 -39.30 0.66
CA LYS A 191 -45.71 -40.73 0.41
C LYS A 191 -45.05 -41.64 1.45
N ARG A 192 -44.26 -41.06 2.35
CA ARG A 192 -43.48 -41.72 3.39
C ARG A 192 -43.42 -40.80 4.61
N SER A 193 -42.94 -41.33 5.74
CA SER A 193 -42.49 -40.49 6.87
C SER A 193 -41.37 -39.55 6.41
N ASP A 194 -41.43 -38.27 6.79
CA ASP A 194 -40.54 -37.20 6.30
C ASP A 194 -39.04 -37.58 6.24
N GLY A 195 -38.47 -38.14 7.31
CA GLY A 195 -37.07 -38.57 7.33
C GLY A 195 -36.70 -39.63 6.27
N ARG A 196 -37.64 -40.53 5.92
CA ARG A 196 -37.46 -41.53 4.84
C ARG A 196 -37.68 -40.94 3.45
N GLU A 197 -38.49 -39.90 3.32
CA GLU A 197 -38.64 -39.17 2.06
C GLU A 197 -37.38 -38.34 1.79
N MET A 198 -36.90 -37.61 2.79
CA MET A 198 -35.64 -36.86 2.79
C MET A 198 -34.43 -37.75 2.44
N GLN A 199 -34.31 -38.91 3.09
CA GLN A 199 -33.22 -39.86 2.83
C GLN A 199 -33.26 -40.43 1.41
N ALA A 200 -34.44 -40.76 0.90
CA ALA A 200 -34.60 -41.25 -0.47
C ALA A 200 -34.35 -40.17 -1.53
N TYR A 201 -34.79 -38.93 -1.27
CA TYR A 201 -34.48 -37.79 -2.14
C TYR A 201 -32.99 -37.50 -2.15
N TYR A 202 -32.31 -37.50 -1.00
CA TYR A 202 -30.86 -37.29 -0.91
C TYR A 202 -30.06 -38.32 -1.72
N GLN A 203 -30.40 -39.61 -1.63
CA GLN A 203 -29.73 -40.65 -2.44
C GLN A 203 -29.95 -40.42 -3.95
N ASN A 204 -31.18 -40.14 -4.37
CA ASN A 204 -31.51 -39.86 -5.77
C ASN A 204 -30.80 -38.58 -6.28
N PHE A 205 -30.76 -37.54 -5.45
CA PHE A 205 -30.05 -36.29 -5.74
C PHE A 205 -28.55 -36.52 -5.89
N TYR A 206 -27.91 -37.24 -4.96
CA TYR A 206 -26.49 -37.59 -5.07
C TYR A 206 -26.19 -38.35 -6.37
N GLU A 207 -26.97 -39.38 -6.68
CA GLU A 207 -26.73 -40.19 -7.88
C GLU A 207 -26.93 -39.36 -9.16
N LYS A 208 -28.07 -38.66 -9.30
CA LYS A 208 -28.43 -37.91 -10.53
C LYS A 208 -27.71 -36.58 -10.70
N LYS A 209 -27.43 -35.85 -9.62
CA LYS A 209 -26.90 -34.46 -9.66
C LYS A 209 -25.43 -34.36 -9.30
N ILE A 210 -24.88 -35.30 -8.52
CA ILE A 210 -23.46 -35.31 -8.14
C ILE A 210 -22.70 -36.36 -8.96
N ARG A 211 -22.94 -37.67 -8.75
CA ARG A 211 -22.22 -38.74 -9.45
C ARG A 211 -22.36 -38.66 -10.98
N ASP A 212 -23.59 -38.62 -11.48
CA ASP A 212 -23.85 -38.55 -12.93
C ASP A 212 -23.63 -37.11 -13.46
N GLY A 213 -23.56 -36.13 -12.54
CA GLY A 213 -23.22 -34.74 -12.82
C GLY A 213 -21.75 -34.48 -13.13
N GLU A 214 -20.81 -35.27 -12.59
CA GLU A 214 -19.35 -35.09 -12.78
C GLU A 214 -18.94 -35.03 -14.26
N PHE A 215 -19.67 -35.75 -15.11
CA PHE A 215 -19.39 -35.90 -16.54
C PHE A 215 -20.27 -35.02 -17.44
N SER A 216 -21.26 -34.31 -16.87
CA SER A 216 -22.34 -33.66 -17.62
C SER A 216 -22.59 -32.19 -17.25
N GLN A 217 -22.25 -31.76 -16.04
CA GLN A 217 -22.54 -30.42 -15.51
C GLN A 217 -21.30 -29.53 -15.46
N ARG A 218 -21.53 -28.21 -15.38
CA ARG A 218 -20.48 -27.21 -15.19
C ARG A 218 -19.99 -27.20 -13.73
N PRO A 219 -18.73 -26.82 -13.46
CA PRO A 219 -18.20 -26.73 -12.09
C PRO A 219 -19.02 -25.79 -11.18
N GLU A 220 -19.63 -24.73 -11.72
CA GLU A 220 -20.51 -23.80 -11.00
C GLU A 220 -21.81 -24.49 -10.52
N GLU A 221 -22.47 -25.23 -11.43
CA GLU A 221 -23.68 -26.01 -11.17
C GLU A 221 -23.39 -27.14 -10.18
N MET A 222 -22.23 -27.78 -10.31
CA MET A 222 -21.77 -28.84 -9.43
C MET A 222 -21.41 -28.32 -8.02
N ALA A 223 -20.72 -27.18 -7.91
CA ALA A 223 -20.45 -26.55 -6.61
C ALA A 223 -21.76 -26.21 -5.88
N LYS A 224 -22.75 -25.67 -6.60
CA LYS A 224 -24.12 -25.44 -6.11
C LYS A 224 -24.80 -26.75 -5.68
N ASN A 225 -24.71 -27.83 -6.47
CA ASN A 225 -25.29 -29.12 -6.11
C ASN A 225 -24.61 -29.77 -4.89
N VAL A 226 -23.30 -29.61 -4.72
CA VAL A 226 -22.57 -30.06 -3.53
C VAL A 226 -22.96 -29.23 -2.29
N GLN A 227 -23.15 -27.92 -2.42
CA GLN A 227 -23.71 -27.08 -1.35
C GLN A 227 -25.13 -27.53 -0.95
N ILE A 228 -26.00 -27.77 -1.93
CA ILE A 228 -27.36 -28.29 -1.71
C ILE A 228 -27.32 -29.65 -1.00
N ALA A 229 -26.48 -30.59 -1.44
CA ALA A 229 -26.34 -31.90 -0.79
C ALA A 229 -25.80 -31.79 0.65
N THR A 230 -24.90 -30.84 0.92
CA THR A 230 -24.41 -30.56 2.28
C THR A 230 -25.57 -30.11 3.19
N VAL A 231 -26.42 -29.19 2.71
CA VAL A 231 -27.63 -28.77 3.43
C VAL A 231 -28.62 -29.92 3.62
N LEU A 232 -28.90 -30.71 2.58
CA LEU A 232 -29.81 -31.85 2.66
C LEU A 232 -29.35 -32.87 3.72
N TYR A 233 -28.04 -33.11 3.85
CA TYR A 233 -27.51 -34.01 4.86
C TYR A 233 -27.51 -33.40 6.28
N GLU A 234 -27.34 -32.09 6.43
CA GLU A 234 -27.55 -31.40 7.72
C GLU A 234 -28.99 -31.55 8.21
N VAL A 235 -29.97 -31.27 7.33
CA VAL A 235 -31.40 -31.40 7.63
C VAL A 235 -31.77 -32.86 7.95
N LEU A 236 -31.23 -33.83 7.21
CA LEU A 236 -31.45 -35.26 7.47
C LEU A 236 -30.95 -35.68 8.87
N LYS A 237 -29.79 -35.18 9.33
CA LYS A 237 -29.25 -35.46 10.68
C LYS A 237 -30.17 -34.96 11.80
N THR A 238 -30.93 -33.89 11.59
CA THR A 238 -31.92 -33.42 12.58
C THR A 238 -33.20 -34.25 12.61
N MET A 239 -33.50 -35.00 11.54
CA MET A 239 -34.76 -35.76 11.41
C MET A 239 -34.60 -37.27 11.62
N VAL A 240 -33.39 -37.81 11.47
CA VAL A 240 -33.10 -39.25 11.59
C VAL A 240 -31.89 -39.48 12.49
N ALA A 241 -32.08 -40.23 13.57
CA ALA A 241 -31.00 -40.57 14.50
C ALA A 241 -29.85 -41.33 13.81
N PRO A 242 -28.58 -41.12 14.20
CA PRO A 242 -27.40 -41.71 13.54
C PRO A 242 -27.41 -43.23 13.23
N PRO A 243 -27.96 -44.13 14.08
CA PRO A 243 -28.06 -45.56 13.73
C PRO A 243 -29.11 -45.86 12.65
N ASN A 244 -30.11 -44.99 12.45
CA ASN A 244 -31.21 -45.20 11.52
C ASN A 244 -30.91 -44.66 10.10
N ILE A 245 -29.82 -43.90 9.93
CA ILE A 245 -29.33 -43.44 8.62
C ILE A 245 -28.60 -44.61 7.92
N GLU A 246 -29.05 -44.97 6.72
CA GLU A 246 -28.44 -46.02 5.91
C GLU A 246 -26.93 -45.78 5.64
N GLU A 247 -26.17 -46.86 5.64
CA GLU A 247 -24.73 -46.87 5.35
C GLU A 247 -24.39 -46.29 3.96
N LYS A 248 -25.25 -46.53 2.97
CA LYS A 248 -25.15 -45.92 1.62
C LYS A 248 -25.19 -44.38 1.70
N THR A 249 -26.10 -43.83 2.50
CA THR A 249 -26.24 -42.38 2.71
C THR A 249 -25.03 -41.77 3.41
N LYS A 250 -24.43 -42.49 4.37
CA LYS A 250 -23.21 -42.03 5.08
C LYS A 250 -22.03 -41.87 4.13
N ARG A 251 -21.76 -42.89 3.29
CA ARG A 251 -20.68 -42.84 2.28
C ARG A 251 -20.87 -41.75 1.24
N TYR A 252 -22.12 -41.51 0.81
CA TYR A 252 -22.44 -40.41 -0.10
C TYR A 252 -22.15 -39.05 0.54
N ALA A 253 -22.40 -38.89 1.84
CA ALA A 253 -22.06 -37.66 2.55
C ALA A 253 -20.55 -37.45 2.78
N GLU A 254 -19.80 -38.53 3.03
CA GLU A 254 -18.33 -38.48 3.12
C GLU A 254 -17.69 -38.04 1.80
N ASP A 255 -18.18 -38.56 0.68
CA ASP A 255 -17.77 -38.11 -0.66
C ASP A 255 -18.20 -36.66 -0.95
N VAL A 256 -19.41 -36.24 -0.54
CA VAL A 256 -19.88 -34.85 -0.68
C VAL A 256 -19.01 -33.87 0.11
N GLU A 257 -18.60 -34.18 1.35
CA GLU A 257 -17.71 -33.30 2.13
C GLU A 257 -16.27 -33.30 1.56
N HIS A 258 -15.75 -34.45 1.11
CA HIS A 258 -14.46 -34.52 0.41
C HIS A 258 -14.46 -33.68 -0.88
N LYS A 259 -15.55 -33.73 -1.64
CA LYS A 259 -15.78 -32.90 -2.83
C LYS A 259 -15.96 -31.43 -2.48
N ARG A 260 -16.70 -31.10 -1.42
CA ARG A 260 -16.94 -29.72 -0.98
C ARG A 260 -15.63 -28.96 -0.74
N GLY A 261 -14.61 -29.62 -0.16
CA GLY A 261 -13.26 -29.05 0.00
C GLY A 261 -12.52 -28.72 -1.31
N GLN A 262 -13.04 -29.15 -2.47
CA GLN A 262 -12.51 -28.86 -3.81
C GLN A 262 -13.25 -27.69 -4.50
N TYR A 263 -14.42 -27.29 -4.00
CA TYR A 263 -15.31 -26.28 -4.62
C TYR A 263 -15.34 -24.91 -3.91
N GLU A 264 -14.68 -24.74 -2.76
CA GLU A 264 -14.60 -23.42 -2.11
C GLU A 264 -13.79 -22.46 -3.00
N HIS A 265 -14.48 -21.60 -3.77
CA HIS A 265 -13.88 -20.77 -4.82
C HIS A 265 -14.28 -19.30 -4.73
N TYR A 266 -13.25 -18.44 -4.76
CA TYR A 266 -13.31 -17.07 -5.29
C TYR A 266 -12.48 -16.94 -6.59
N ASN A 267 -12.11 -18.08 -7.17
CA ASN A 267 -11.16 -18.25 -8.29
C ASN A 267 -11.89 -18.46 -9.62
N ILE A 268 -11.35 -17.90 -10.71
CA ILE A 268 -11.84 -18.01 -12.09
C ILE A 268 -11.34 -19.30 -12.77
N LEU A 269 -10.19 -19.84 -12.34
CA LEU A 269 -9.61 -21.09 -12.85
C LEU A 269 -9.94 -22.25 -11.90
N PRO A 270 -10.88 -23.16 -12.26
CA PRO A 270 -11.18 -24.35 -11.48
C PRO A 270 -10.09 -25.42 -11.69
N LEU A 271 -8.93 -25.21 -11.05
CA LEU A 271 -7.77 -26.10 -11.16
C LEU A 271 -8.00 -27.49 -10.54
N TYR A 272 -8.95 -27.59 -9.61
CA TYR A 272 -9.27 -28.82 -8.86
C TYR A 272 -10.77 -29.15 -8.82
N ALA A 273 -11.64 -28.36 -9.45
CA ALA A 273 -13.08 -28.63 -9.40
C ALA A 273 -13.44 -29.83 -10.28
N VAL A 274 -14.30 -30.71 -9.76
CA VAL A 274 -14.88 -31.82 -10.52
C VAL A 274 -16.09 -31.32 -11.33
N GLY A 275 -16.38 -31.97 -12.46
CA GLY A 275 -17.29 -31.45 -13.50
C GLY A 275 -16.60 -31.31 -14.86
N VAL A 276 -17.34 -30.85 -15.86
CA VAL A 276 -16.80 -30.61 -17.21
C VAL A 276 -15.80 -29.44 -17.19
N ARG A 277 -14.56 -29.68 -17.63
CA ARG A 277 -13.50 -28.64 -17.68
C ARG A 277 -13.93 -27.45 -18.55
N PRO A 278 -13.93 -26.20 -18.03
CA PRO A 278 -14.28 -25.03 -18.84
C PRO A 278 -13.23 -24.73 -19.91
N ALA A 279 -13.66 -24.17 -21.04
CA ALA A 279 -12.81 -23.93 -22.21
C ALA A 279 -11.54 -23.12 -21.95
N ILE A 280 -11.50 -22.28 -20.90
CA ILE A 280 -10.29 -21.54 -20.49
C ILE A 280 -9.13 -22.47 -20.07
N MET A 281 -9.45 -23.65 -19.51
CA MET A 281 -8.47 -24.68 -19.15
C MET A 281 -7.91 -25.42 -20.38
N GLU A 282 -8.58 -25.32 -21.53
CA GLU A 282 -8.14 -25.95 -22.76
C GLU A 282 -7.14 -25.09 -23.57
N LEU A 283 -6.96 -23.81 -23.21
CA LEU A 283 -6.00 -22.90 -23.82
C LEU A 283 -4.55 -23.39 -23.63
N PRO A 284 -3.72 -23.40 -24.69
CA PRO A 284 -2.37 -23.95 -24.63
C PRO A 284 -1.44 -23.17 -23.70
N GLU A 285 -1.65 -21.87 -23.51
CA GLU A 285 -0.82 -21.01 -22.66
C GLU A 285 -1.15 -21.19 -21.17
N ILE A 286 -2.42 -21.45 -20.85
CA ILE A 286 -2.85 -21.85 -19.49
C ILE A 286 -2.28 -23.23 -19.15
N LYS A 287 -2.37 -24.19 -20.07
CA LYS A 287 -1.72 -25.51 -19.94
C LYS A 287 -0.21 -25.38 -19.75
N ALA A 288 0.47 -24.56 -20.56
CA ALA A 288 1.91 -24.34 -20.46
C ALA A 288 2.33 -23.70 -19.12
N ALA A 289 1.55 -22.75 -18.60
CA ALA A 289 1.80 -22.14 -17.29
C ALA A 289 1.58 -23.13 -16.13
N ILE A 290 0.51 -23.94 -16.18
CA ILE A 290 0.26 -25.00 -15.18
C ILE A 290 1.38 -26.03 -15.20
N LEU A 291 1.75 -26.55 -16.38
CA LEU A 291 2.85 -27.52 -16.52
C LEU A 291 4.18 -26.98 -16.00
N ALA A 292 4.46 -25.69 -16.16
CA ALA A 292 5.67 -25.06 -15.62
C ALA A 292 5.67 -24.95 -14.08
N LEU A 293 4.50 -24.79 -13.45
CA LEU A 293 4.34 -24.72 -11.99
C LEU A 293 4.27 -26.11 -11.33
N SER A 294 3.76 -27.13 -12.02
CA SER A 294 3.71 -28.51 -11.52
C SER A 294 5.05 -29.26 -11.56
N LYS A 295 6.12 -28.66 -12.10
CA LYS A 295 7.50 -29.18 -11.99
C LYS A 295 7.97 -29.13 -10.53
N VAL A 296 7.82 -30.22 -9.77
CA VAL A 296 8.23 -30.31 -8.35
C VAL A 296 9.16 -31.47 -8.02
N ASP A 297 9.44 -32.37 -8.98
CA ASP A 297 10.08 -33.68 -8.74
C ASP A 297 11.49 -33.59 -8.11
N ASN A 298 12.20 -32.49 -8.36
CA ASN A 298 13.55 -32.23 -7.86
C ASN A 298 13.61 -31.47 -6.53
N LEU A 299 12.46 -31.23 -5.87
CA LEU A 299 12.38 -30.44 -4.62
C LEU A 299 12.45 -31.33 -3.37
N PRO A 300 13.08 -30.86 -2.27
CA PRO A 300 13.06 -31.59 -1.01
C PRO A 300 11.65 -31.54 -0.41
N MET A 301 11.02 -32.71 -0.28
CA MET A 301 9.66 -32.82 0.26
C MET A 301 9.65 -32.55 1.79
N PRO A 302 8.82 -31.63 2.28
CA PRO A 302 8.75 -31.33 3.70
C PRO A 302 7.91 -32.35 4.48
N ILE A 303 8.34 -32.66 5.70
CA ILE A 303 7.60 -33.52 6.64
C ILE A 303 6.96 -32.62 7.70
N ILE A 304 5.66 -32.83 7.95
CA ILE A 304 4.89 -32.08 8.95
C ILE A 304 4.61 -33.00 10.14
N ARG A 305 5.15 -32.62 11.30
CA ARG A 305 4.76 -33.21 12.58
C ARG A 305 3.42 -32.61 13.01
N ALA A 306 2.37 -33.43 13.02
CA ALA A 306 1.08 -33.03 13.55
C ALA A 306 1.19 -32.67 15.04
N ARG A 307 0.36 -31.72 15.50
CA ARG A 307 0.20 -31.49 16.95
C ARG A 307 -0.59 -32.65 17.58
N PRO A 308 -0.27 -33.05 18.82
CA PRO A 308 -1.25 -33.72 19.66
C PRO A 308 -2.29 -32.67 20.07
N ASP A 309 -3.47 -32.71 19.46
CA ASP A 309 -4.54 -31.77 19.73
C ASP A 309 -5.20 -32.04 21.10
N ALA A 310 -5.43 -30.98 21.86
CA ALA A 310 -5.82 -31.06 23.27
C ALA A 310 -7.32 -31.34 23.49
N SER A 311 -7.90 -32.29 22.73
CA SER A 311 -9.29 -32.73 22.91
C SER A 311 -9.60 -34.08 22.23
N ASN A 312 -8.97 -35.17 22.69
CA ASN A 312 -9.60 -36.47 23.04
C ASN A 312 -8.54 -37.56 23.26
N ASP A 313 -8.83 -38.50 24.16
CA ASP A 313 -7.97 -39.64 24.44
C ASP A 313 -8.05 -40.71 23.33
N ASP A 314 -6.94 -40.97 22.63
CA ASP A 314 -6.41 -42.34 22.45
C ASP A 314 -4.93 -42.33 22.03
N TYR A 315 -4.21 -43.43 22.31
CA TYR A 315 -2.78 -43.61 22.04
C TYR A 315 -2.50 -43.87 20.55
N THR A 316 -2.58 -42.83 19.73
CA THR A 316 -2.09 -42.88 18.34
C THR A 316 -0.74 -42.19 18.19
N THR A 317 0.27 -42.95 17.73
CA THR A 317 1.61 -42.42 17.42
C THR A 317 1.52 -41.36 16.32
N PRO A 318 2.30 -40.26 16.39
CA PRO A 318 2.30 -39.24 15.34
C PRO A 318 2.78 -39.84 14.02
N THR A 319 1.85 -40.04 13.08
CA THR A 319 2.22 -40.55 11.75
C THR A 319 2.77 -39.40 10.90
N ASP A 320 4.09 -39.36 10.71
CA ASP A 320 4.75 -38.48 9.75
C ASP A 320 4.25 -38.82 8.34
N ARG A 321 3.27 -38.04 7.84
CA ARG A 321 2.70 -38.19 6.49
C ARG A 321 3.24 -37.08 5.58
N PRO A 322 3.83 -37.38 4.42
CA PRO A 322 4.24 -36.35 3.47
C PRO A 322 3.00 -35.60 2.95
N LYS A 323 3.02 -34.26 3.01
CA LYS A 323 1.95 -33.43 2.43
C LYS A 323 1.99 -33.60 0.91
N LYS A 324 0.86 -33.88 0.26
CA LYS A 324 0.80 -34.02 -1.21
C LYS A 324 1.04 -32.65 -1.86
N VAL A 325 2.23 -32.44 -2.38
CA VAL A 325 2.62 -31.26 -3.16
C VAL A 325 2.24 -31.48 -4.63
N ASN A 326 1.38 -30.63 -5.21
CA ASN A 326 0.96 -30.73 -6.61
C ASN A 326 1.63 -29.67 -7.51
N ASP A 327 2.14 -28.57 -6.92
CA ASP A 327 2.87 -27.52 -7.61
C ASP A 327 3.86 -26.76 -6.71
N ILE A 328 4.62 -25.84 -7.32
CA ILE A 328 5.57 -24.94 -6.66
C ILE A 328 4.93 -24.16 -5.49
N LEU A 329 3.64 -23.79 -5.56
CA LEU A 329 2.99 -23.02 -4.52
C LEU A 329 2.57 -23.89 -3.32
N ASP A 330 2.16 -25.14 -3.53
CA ASP A 330 1.96 -26.12 -2.44
C ASP A 330 3.28 -26.38 -1.69
N TRP A 331 4.41 -26.44 -2.42
CA TRP A 331 5.73 -26.60 -1.80
C TRP A 331 6.09 -25.39 -0.94
N ILE A 332 5.99 -24.17 -1.47
CA ILE A 332 6.26 -22.94 -0.70
C ILE A 332 5.30 -22.81 0.50
N ALA A 333 4.03 -23.17 0.33
CA ALA A 333 3.01 -23.16 1.38
C ALA A 333 3.34 -24.13 2.53
N SER A 334 3.78 -25.36 2.21
CA SER A 334 4.15 -26.37 3.21
C SER A 334 5.48 -26.09 3.92
N VAL A 335 6.39 -25.36 3.27
CA VAL A 335 7.65 -24.90 3.89
C VAL A 335 7.45 -23.73 4.85
N PHE A 336 6.62 -22.74 4.50
CA PHE A 336 6.52 -21.48 5.28
C PHE A 336 5.22 -21.30 6.08
N GLY A 337 4.17 -22.08 5.78
CA GLY A 337 2.86 -21.97 6.42
C GLY A 337 2.08 -20.74 5.95
N PHE A 338 1.90 -20.58 4.65
CA PHE A 338 1.01 -19.57 4.07
C PHE A 338 -0.48 -19.99 4.21
N GLN A 339 -1.41 -19.04 4.11
CA GLN A 339 -2.85 -19.31 4.14
C GLN A 339 -3.33 -19.98 2.86
N LYS A 340 -4.15 -21.04 2.98
CA LYS A 340 -4.71 -21.80 1.84
C LYS A 340 -5.40 -20.91 0.79
N GLY A 341 -6.20 -19.94 1.22
CA GLY A 341 -6.85 -18.98 0.30
C GLY A 341 -5.86 -18.06 -0.42
N ASN A 342 -4.82 -17.57 0.26
CA ASN A 342 -3.76 -16.77 -0.38
C ASN A 342 -3.01 -17.61 -1.43
N VAL A 343 -2.71 -18.87 -1.13
CA VAL A 343 -2.07 -19.82 -2.04
C VAL A 343 -2.94 -20.06 -3.29
N ALA A 344 -4.23 -20.32 -3.13
CA ALA A 344 -5.15 -20.51 -4.25
C ALA A 344 -5.27 -19.26 -5.15
N ASN A 345 -5.38 -18.08 -4.54
CA ASN A 345 -5.51 -16.81 -5.26
C ASN A 345 -4.21 -16.44 -6.01
N GLN A 346 -3.03 -16.59 -5.38
CA GLN A 346 -1.74 -16.28 -6.02
C GLN A 346 -1.35 -17.32 -7.09
N ARG A 347 -1.77 -18.58 -6.95
CA ARG A 347 -1.61 -19.62 -7.98
C ARG A 347 -2.32 -19.20 -9.27
N GLU A 348 -3.60 -18.87 -9.18
CA GLU A 348 -4.38 -18.38 -10.33
C GLU A 348 -3.78 -17.10 -10.92
N HIS A 349 -3.50 -16.10 -10.08
CA HIS A 349 -2.90 -14.84 -10.51
C HIS A 349 -1.58 -15.06 -11.27
N LEU A 350 -0.71 -15.97 -10.81
CA LEU A 350 0.55 -16.29 -11.49
C LEU A 350 0.32 -17.05 -12.80
N ILE A 351 -0.60 -18.01 -12.86
CA ILE A 351 -0.96 -18.73 -14.10
C ILE A 351 -1.47 -17.74 -15.16
N LEU A 352 -2.43 -16.88 -14.79
CA LEU A 352 -2.99 -15.88 -15.68
C LEU A 352 -1.93 -14.85 -16.11
N LEU A 353 -1.04 -14.41 -15.22
CA LEU A 353 0.03 -13.47 -15.54
C LEU A 353 1.06 -14.06 -16.52
N LEU A 354 1.47 -15.32 -16.31
CA LEU A 354 2.38 -16.03 -17.20
C LEU A 354 1.76 -16.26 -18.59
N ALA A 355 0.51 -16.72 -18.66
CA ALA A 355 -0.20 -16.90 -19.93
C ALA A 355 -0.37 -15.58 -20.69
N ASN A 356 -0.83 -14.51 -20.03
CA ASN A 356 -0.98 -13.18 -20.63
C ASN A 356 0.35 -12.60 -21.14
N LEU A 357 1.47 -12.85 -20.46
CA LEU A 357 2.79 -12.40 -20.92
C LEU A 357 3.30 -13.25 -22.08
N ASN A 358 3.05 -14.57 -22.09
CA ASN A 358 3.45 -15.46 -23.19
C ASN A 358 2.75 -15.08 -24.51
N ILE A 359 1.42 -14.83 -24.45
CA ILE A 359 0.62 -14.38 -25.61
C ILE A 359 1.09 -13.02 -26.16
N ARG A 360 1.49 -12.08 -25.29
CA ARG A 360 1.87 -10.73 -25.71
C ARG A 360 3.20 -10.65 -26.46
N ASP A 361 4.07 -11.66 -26.32
CA ASP A 361 5.42 -11.61 -26.88
C ASP A 361 5.58 -12.38 -28.20
N ARG A 362 4.70 -13.33 -28.57
CA ARG A 362 4.74 -14.04 -29.87
C ARG A 362 3.37 -14.46 -30.42
N VAL A 363 3.34 -14.71 -31.73
CA VAL A 363 2.14 -15.03 -32.54
C VAL A 363 1.78 -16.53 -32.55
N GLU A 364 2.72 -17.41 -32.20
CA GLU A 364 2.53 -18.87 -32.25
C GLU A 364 2.27 -19.45 -30.84
N SER A 365 1.20 -20.24 -30.72
CA SER A 365 0.73 -20.85 -29.48
C SER A 365 1.53 -22.09 -29.09
N SER A 366 2.78 -21.87 -28.66
CA SER A 366 3.68 -22.93 -28.18
C SER A 366 3.15 -23.59 -26.90
N SER A 367 3.22 -24.93 -26.83
CA SER A 367 2.76 -25.72 -25.66
C SER A 367 3.70 -25.64 -24.45
N GLN A 368 4.66 -24.71 -24.43
CA GLN A 368 5.69 -24.59 -23.41
C GLN A 368 5.94 -23.11 -23.09
N LEU A 369 6.02 -22.78 -21.80
CA LEU A 369 6.25 -21.42 -21.33
C LEU A 369 7.69 -20.97 -21.63
N HIS A 370 7.85 -19.91 -22.43
CA HIS A 370 9.17 -19.45 -22.86
C HIS A 370 9.99 -18.82 -21.71
N VAL A 371 11.31 -19.08 -21.71
CA VAL A 371 12.23 -18.61 -20.66
C VAL A 371 12.28 -17.07 -20.57
N ALA A 372 12.26 -16.38 -21.72
CA ALA A 372 12.28 -14.92 -21.79
C ALA A 372 11.05 -14.27 -21.09
N THR A 373 9.88 -14.92 -21.14
CA THR A 373 8.65 -14.47 -20.46
C THR A 373 8.85 -14.43 -18.94
N ILE A 374 9.53 -15.45 -18.39
CA ILE A 374 9.85 -15.54 -16.97
C ILE A 374 10.95 -14.55 -16.59
N GLU A 375 11.95 -14.31 -17.45
CA GLU A 375 13.01 -13.32 -17.21
C GLU A 375 12.49 -11.88 -17.18
N LYS A 376 11.60 -11.54 -18.12
CA LYS A 376 10.86 -10.27 -18.16
C LYS A 376 9.98 -10.07 -16.91
N LEU A 377 9.37 -11.14 -16.39
CA LEU A 377 8.61 -11.12 -15.15
C LEU A 377 9.52 -10.98 -13.91
N MET A 378 10.65 -11.68 -13.86
CA MET A 378 11.68 -11.54 -12.81
C MET A 378 12.17 -10.09 -12.73
N GLU A 379 12.59 -9.48 -13.86
CA GLU A 379 13.05 -8.10 -13.89
C GLU A 379 11.96 -7.14 -13.37
N THR A 380 10.73 -7.31 -13.86
CA THR A 380 9.59 -6.46 -13.49
C THR A 380 9.28 -6.51 -11.99
N ILE A 381 9.27 -7.70 -11.39
CA ILE A 381 8.98 -7.90 -9.96
C ILE A 381 10.15 -7.44 -9.07
N PHE A 382 11.39 -7.84 -9.40
CA PHE A 382 12.52 -7.69 -8.50
C PHE A 382 13.29 -6.38 -8.63
N LYS A 383 13.02 -5.55 -9.63
CA LYS A 383 13.58 -4.19 -9.81
C LYS A 383 13.64 -3.35 -8.52
N ASN A 384 12.57 -3.39 -7.71
CA ASN A 384 12.52 -2.66 -6.44
C ASN A 384 13.40 -3.31 -5.35
N TYR A 385 13.41 -4.64 -5.28
CA TYR A 385 14.22 -5.42 -4.35
C TYR A 385 15.73 -5.27 -4.64
N GLU A 386 16.14 -5.28 -5.91
CA GLU A 386 17.53 -5.07 -6.30
C GLU A 386 17.98 -3.63 -6.04
N SER A 387 17.11 -2.65 -6.31
CA SER A 387 17.35 -1.24 -5.97
C SER A 387 17.52 -1.03 -4.46
N TRP A 388 16.71 -1.71 -3.64
CA TRP A 388 16.86 -1.73 -2.18
C TRP A 388 18.16 -2.39 -1.74
N CYS A 389 18.51 -3.57 -2.29
CA CYS A 389 19.77 -4.26 -1.98
C CYS A 389 20.99 -3.39 -2.30
N HIS A 390 20.99 -2.73 -3.46
CA HIS A 390 22.05 -1.82 -3.87
C HIS A 390 22.17 -0.57 -2.98
N TYR A 391 21.04 -0.04 -2.48
CA TYR A 391 21.02 1.11 -1.56
C TYR A 391 21.50 0.75 -0.15
N VAL A 392 21.00 -0.34 0.42
CA VAL A 392 21.41 -0.82 1.76
C VAL A 392 22.82 -1.42 1.72
N GLY A 393 23.30 -1.83 0.54
CA GLY A 393 24.62 -2.41 0.32
C GLY A 393 24.72 -3.87 0.78
N CYS A 394 23.64 -4.64 0.65
CA CYS A 394 23.62 -6.09 0.85
C CYS A 394 23.63 -6.82 -0.51
N THR A 395 24.14 -8.06 -0.53
CA THR A 395 24.14 -8.87 -1.76
C THR A 395 22.73 -9.34 -2.09
N SER A 396 22.29 -9.25 -3.34
CA SER A 396 21.03 -9.91 -3.76
C SER A 396 21.05 -11.40 -3.41
N MET A 397 19.94 -11.89 -2.88
CA MET A 397 19.73 -13.31 -2.56
C MET A 397 19.13 -14.12 -3.72
N LEU A 398 18.83 -13.47 -4.87
CA LEU A 398 18.41 -14.13 -6.12
C LEU A 398 19.58 -14.91 -6.73
N ARG A 399 19.94 -16.03 -6.08
CA ARG A 399 21.07 -16.88 -6.43
C ARG A 399 20.58 -18.14 -7.11
N PHE A 400 21.32 -18.57 -8.11
CA PHE A 400 21.07 -19.79 -8.87
C PHE A 400 22.23 -20.76 -8.65
N ARG A 401 21.96 -22.06 -8.72
CA ARG A 401 22.95 -23.14 -8.64
C ARG A 401 23.10 -23.74 -10.04
N GLY A 402 24.33 -24.04 -10.47
CA GLY A 402 24.61 -24.47 -11.84
C GLY A 402 23.86 -25.75 -12.26
N ASP A 403 23.68 -26.68 -11.33
CA ASP A 403 23.09 -28.00 -11.57
C ASP A 403 21.54 -28.03 -11.41
N SER A 404 20.85 -26.88 -11.44
CA SER A 404 19.44 -26.78 -11.07
C SER A 404 18.58 -26.14 -12.17
N ASP A 405 17.31 -26.56 -12.29
CA ASP A 405 16.38 -25.97 -13.27
C ASP A 405 16.18 -24.47 -12.99
N LEU A 406 16.81 -23.65 -13.83
CA LEU A 406 16.78 -22.20 -13.75
C LEU A 406 15.35 -21.64 -13.95
N GLN A 407 14.49 -22.35 -14.70
CA GLN A 407 13.07 -22.01 -14.86
C GLN A 407 12.33 -22.22 -13.53
N GLN A 408 12.54 -23.38 -12.91
CA GLN A 408 11.93 -23.75 -11.62
C GLN A 408 12.33 -22.77 -10.51
N ILE A 409 13.62 -22.44 -10.37
CA ILE A 409 14.09 -21.51 -9.32
C ILE A 409 13.55 -20.09 -9.53
N LYS A 410 13.50 -19.58 -10.77
CA LYS A 410 12.89 -18.28 -11.08
C LYS A 410 11.41 -18.26 -10.69
N LEU A 411 10.64 -19.31 -11.02
CA LEU A 411 9.24 -19.45 -10.63
C LEU A 411 9.04 -19.56 -9.12
N ILE A 412 9.91 -20.28 -8.40
CA ILE A 412 9.89 -20.36 -6.93
C ILE A 412 10.08 -18.96 -6.31
N TYR A 413 11.05 -18.16 -6.78
CA TYR A 413 11.26 -16.81 -6.24
C TYR A 413 10.08 -15.87 -6.55
N ILE A 414 9.51 -15.92 -7.77
CA ILE A 414 8.30 -15.15 -8.13
C ILE A 414 7.12 -15.53 -7.22
N ALA A 415 6.83 -16.82 -7.09
CA ALA A 415 5.73 -17.32 -6.26
C ALA A 415 5.92 -16.95 -4.77
N LEU A 416 7.14 -17.07 -4.25
CA LEU A 416 7.48 -16.66 -2.88
C LEU A 416 7.18 -15.16 -2.65
N TYR A 417 7.58 -14.29 -3.57
CA TYR A 417 7.29 -12.86 -3.47
C TYR A 417 5.79 -12.55 -3.53
N LEU A 418 5.06 -13.21 -4.44
CA LEU A 418 3.60 -13.04 -4.56
C LEU A 418 2.85 -13.53 -3.31
N LEU A 419 3.26 -14.64 -2.71
CA LEU A 419 2.67 -15.16 -1.46
C LEU A 419 2.93 -14.23 -0.27
N ILE A 420 4.16 -13.72 -0.12
CA ILE A 420 4.53 -12.71 0.89
C ILE A 420 3.68 -11.44 0.70
N TRP A 421 3.60 -10.92 -0.53
CA TRP A 421 2.80 -9.74 -0.83
C TRP A 421 1.30 -9.97 -0.59
N GLY A 422 0.81 -11.17 -0.90
CA GLY A 422 -0.54 -11.63 -0.64
C GLY A 422 -0.95 -11.48 0.83
N GLU A 423 -0.19 -12.08 1.75
CA GLU A 423 -0.49 -12.01 3.20
C GLU A 423 -0.03 -10.70 3.88
N ALA A 424 0.79 -9.86 3.24
CA ALA A 424 1.32 -8.63 3.85
C ALA A 424 0.25 -7.60 4.28
N SER A 425 -0.97 -7.62 3.72
CA SER A 425 -2.06 -6.71 4.10
C SER A 425 -1.60 -5.23 4.11
N ASN A 426 -1.84 -4.47 5.18
CA ASN A 426 -1.40 -3.07 5.32
C ASN A 426 0.14 -2.87 5.33
N ILE A 427 0.95 -3.93 5.48
CA ILE A 427 2.42 -3.84 5.35
C ILE A 427 2.83 -3.62 3.88
N ARG A 428 1.92 -3.77 2.90
CA ARG A 428 2.15 -3.36 1.50
C ARG A 428 2.53 -1.89 1.33
N PHE A 429 2.19 -1.03 2.28
CA PHE A 429 2.64 0.37 2.34
C PHE A 429 4.07 0.56 2.90
N MET A 430 4.78 -0.53 3.16
CA MET A 430 6.19 -0.56 3.60
C MET A 430 7.02 -1.48 2.68
N PRO A 431 7.25 -1.12 1.39
CA PRO A 431 7.88 -2.01 0.42
C PRO A 431 9.28 -2.50 0.83
N GLU A 432 10.06 -1.72 1.58
CA GLU A 432 11.39 -2.08 2.07
C GLU A 432 11.31 -3.10 3.22
N CYS A 433 10.22 -3.11 3.98
CA CYS A 433 9.89 -4.18 4.92
C CYS A 433 9.57 -5.49 4.18
N ILE A 434 8.85 -5.43 3.05
CA ILE A 434 8.61 -6.59 2.18
C ILE A 434 9.93 -7.08 1.56
N CYS A 435 10.79 -6.17 1.10
CA CYS A 435 12.11 -6.51 0.59
C CYS A 435 12.98 -7.23 1.64
N TYR A 436 12.92 -6.79 2.91
CA TYR A 436 13.60 -7.45 4.03
C TYR A 436 13.06 -8.87 4.29
N ILE A 437 11.74 -9.04 4.38
CA ILE A 437 11.10 -10.36 4.57
C ILE A 437 11.47 -11.30 3.41
N PHE A 438 11.35 -10.83 2.17
CA PHE A 438 11.73 -11.61 0.98
C PHE A 438 13.23 -11.95 0.97
N HIS A 439 14.12 -11.03 1.35
CA HIS A 439 15.57 -11.29 1.40
C HIS A 439 15.91 -12.51 2.28
N HIS A 440 15.28 -12.60 3.45
CA HIS A 440 15.50 -13.70 4.39
C HIS A 440 14.81 -15.00 3.97
N MET A 441 13.57 -14.95 3.47
CA MET A 441 12.87 -16.15 3.02
C MET A 441 13.49 -16.73 1.73
N CYS A 442 13.99 -15.87 0.84
CA CYS A 442 14.78 -16.28 -0.33
C CYS A 442 16.10 -16.98 0.10
N ASN A 443 16.72 -16.56 1.21
CA ASN A 443 17.87 -17.24 1.81
C ASN A 443 17.50 -18.61 2.41
N GLU A 444 16.34 -18.74 3.07
CA GLU A 444 15.82 -20.04 3.51
C GLU A 444 15.57 -20.99 2.34
N VAL A 445 14.88 -20.54 1.28
CA VAL A 445 14.68 -21.33 0.04
C VAL A 445 16.02 -21.78 -0.56
N TYR A 446 16.98 -20.87 -0.74
CA TYR A 446 18.29 -21.22 -1.30
C TYR A 446 19.05 -22.26 -0.45
N ARG A 447 18.88 -22.22 0.88
CA ARG A 447 19.44 -23.23 1.80
C ARG A 447 18.71 -24.57 1.71
N MET A 448 17.39 -24.57 1.54
CA MET A 448 16.57 -25.79 1.40
C MET A 448 16.83 -26.51 0.07
N LEU A 449 16.81 -25.78 -1.06
CA LEU A 449 17.31 -26.26 -2.37
C LEU A 449 18.80 -26.65 -2.30
N GLY A 450 19.50 -26.19 -1.26
CA GLY A 450 20.85 -26.59 -0.93
C GLY A 450 20.99 -28.08 -0.58
N LYS A 451 19.97 -28.68 0.04
CA LYS A 451 19.96 -29.98 0.74
C LYS A 451 19.43 -31.17 -0.08
N ASN A 452 19.48 -31.13 -1.42
CA ASN A 452 18.84 -32.16 -2.25
C ASN A 452 19.31 -33.60 -1.90
N PRO A 453 18.37 -34.57 -1.74
CA PRO A 453 18.64 -35.91 -1.22
C PRO A 453 19.41 -36.83 -2.18
N SER A 454 19.68 -36.39 -3.41
CA SER A 454 20.53 -37.11 -4.38
C SER A 454 22.02 -37.14 -4.00
N ARG A 455 22.41 -36.48 -2.90
CA ARG A 455 23.74 -36.60 -2.30
C ARG A 455 23.71 -37.62 -1.16
N LEU A 456 24.18 -38.84 -1.43
CA LEU A 456 24.39 -39.86 -0.40
C LEU A 456 25.47 -39.40 0.60
N THR A 457 25.05 -38.83 1.73
CA THR A 457 25.89 -38.61 2.91
C THR A 457 24.98 -38.57 4.14
N GLU A 458 25.41 -39.16 5.25
CA GLU A 458 24.53 -39.75 6.30
C GLU A 458 23.93 -38.74 7.30
N SER A 459 23.48 -37.57 6.83
CA SER A 459 22.80 -36.57 7.65
C SER A 459 21.58 -35.99 6.95
N THR A 460 20.49 -36.76 6.92
CA THR A 460 19.19 -36.34 6.36
C THR A 460 18.51 -35.31 7.28
N GLU A 461 19.01 -34.07 7.29
CA GLU A 461 18.31 -32.93 7.89
C GLU A 461 17.07 -32.56 7.06
N LEU A 462 16.02 -33.38 7.22
CA LEU A 462 14.69 -33.22 6.63
C LEU A 462 14.18 -31.78 6.75
N VAL A 463 13.48 -31.32 5.71
CA VAL A 463 12.82 -30.00 5.74
C VAL A 463 11.58 -30.12 6.63
N GLU A 464 11.67 -29.59 7.84
CA GLU A 464 10.53 -29.53 8.76
C GLU A 464 9.49 -28.52 8.22
N GLY A 465 8.35 -29.05 7.78
CA GLY A 465 7.24 -28.26 7.24
C GLY A 465 6.52 -27.51 8.35
N ARG A 466 5.98 -26.34 8.03
CA ARG A 466 5.31 -25.48 9.01
C ARG A 466 3.80 -25.65 8.97
N ASP A 467 3.19 -25.44 10.14
CA ASP A 467 1.75 -25.38 10.35
C ASP A 467 1.10 -24.33 9.41
N ASP A 468 -0.14 -24.58 8.98
CA ASP A 468 -0.85 -23.65 8.09
C ASP A 468 -1.00 -22.28 8.79
N GLU A 469 -0.97 -21.17 8.05
CA GLU A 469 -0.96 -19.80 8.61
C GLU A 469 0.20 -19.44 9.57
N TYR A 470 1.28 -20.23 9.64
CA TYR A 470 2.48 -19.84 10.40
C TYR A 470 3.05 -18.49 9.94
N PHE A 471 3.09 -18.22 8.63
CA PHE A 471 3.65 -16.96 8.09
C PHE A 471 2.87 -15.73 8.59
N LEU A 472 1.54 -15.76 8.48
CA LEU A 472 0.67 -14.72 9.00
C LEU A 472 0.88 -14.50 10.52
N ARG A 473 0.91 -15.59 11.30
CA ARG A 473 1.01 -15.54 12.77
C ARG A 473 2.39 -15.08 13.26
N ALA A 474 3.48 -15.56 12.66
CA ALA A 474 4.84 -15.37 13.15
C ALA A 474 5.61 -14.20 12.49
N VAL A 475 5.28 -13.85 11.23
CA VAL A 475 6.00 -12.79 10.48
C VAL A 475 5.14 -11.53 10.33
N ILE A 476 3.92 -11.67 9.82
CA ILE A 476 3.07 -10.50 9.52
C ILE A 476 2.46 -9.90 10.79
N CYS A 477 1.89 -10.73 11.68
CA CYS A 477 1.17 -10.25 12.85
C CYS A 477 2.01 -9.36 13.80
N PRO A 478 3.27 -9.69 14.15
CA PRO A 478 4.08 -8.81 15.02
C PRO A 478 4.32 -7.41 14.43
N ILE A 479 4.56 -7.31 13.12
CA ILE A 479 4.77 -6.04 12.41
C ILE A 479 3.44 -5.26 12.33
N TYR A 480 2.34 -5.96 12.06
CA TYR A 480 1.01 -5.38 12.01
C TYR A 480 0.53 -4.85 13.37
N GLN A 481 0.93 -5.48 14.48
CA GLN A 481 0.68 -4.97 15.83
C GLN A 481 1.39 -3.63 16.10
N VAL A 482 2.61 -3.43 15.58
CA VAL A 482 3.29 -2.12 15.67
C VAL A 482 2.50 -1.05 14.92
N LEU A 483 2.01 -1.39 13.71
CA LEU A 483 1.18 -0.50 12.90
C LEU A 483 -0.14 -0.12 13.58
N ILE A 484 -0.88 -1.08 14.13
CA ILE A 484 -2.11 -0.79 14.90
C ILE A 484 -1.81 0.12 16.09
N LYS A 485 -0.78 -0.18 16.87
CA LYS A 485 -0.40 0.61 18.07
C LYS A 485 -0.01 2.04 17.71
N GLU A 486 0.64 2.28 16.57
CA GLU A 486 0.94 3.64 16.09
C GLU A 486 -0.28 4.34 15.45
N ALA A 487 -1.13 3.62 14.71
CA ALA A 487 -2.36 4.16 14.13
C ALA A 487 -3.38 4.61 15.20
N LEU A 488 -3.52 3.86 16.30
CA LEU A 488 -4.35 4.26 17.44
C LEU A 488 -3.84 5.55 18.10
N ARG A 489 -2.52 5.74 18.21
CA ARG A 489 -1.89 6.95 18.76
C ARG A 489 -2.11 8.22 17.93
N ASN A 490 -2.54 8.10 16.67
CA ASN A 490 -2.99 9.24 15.86
C ASN A 490 -4.25 9.92 16.47
N ASN A 491 -5.02 9.21 17.30
CA ASN A 491 -6.21 9.73 17.99
C ASN A 491 -7.19 10.45 17.04
N LYS A 492 -7.52 9.79 15.92
CA LYS A 492 -8.39 10.32 14.85
C LYS A 492 -7.92 11.68 14.29
N GLY A 493 -6.61 11.86 14.12
CA GLY A 493 -6.00 13.10 13.61
C GLY A 493 -5.81 14.20 14.66
N LYS A 494 -6.18 13.97 15.93
CA LYS A 494 -6.07 14.97 17.00
C LYS A 494 -4.73 14.93 17.75
N ALA A 495 -3.91 13.90 17.55
CA ALA A 495 -2.58 13.84 18.13
C ALA A 495 -1.56 14.59 17.27
N SER A 496 -0.65 15.35 17.90
CA SER A 496 0.48 15.96 17.21
C SER A 496 1.27 14.90 16.41
N HIS A 497 1.61 15.23 15.16
CA HIS A 497 2.41 14.38 14.27
C HIS A 497 3.80 14.00 14.83
N SER A 498 4.25 14.66 15.89
CA SER A 498 5.45 14.30 16.66
C SER A 498 5.31 12.98 17.44
N ASN A 499 4.09 12.59 17.82
CA ASN A 499 3.85 11.59 18.87
C ASN A 499 3.64 10.17 18.31
N TRP A 500 3.17 10.04 17.07
CA TRP A 500 2.82 8.78 16.40
C TRP A 500 3.58 8.61 15.08
N ARG A 501 3.98 7.38 14.74
CA ARG A 501 4.72 7.06 13.49
C ARG A 501 3.76 6.66 12.37
N ASN A 502 3.96 7.19 11.16
CA ASN A 502 3.27 6.74 9.95
C ASN A 502 3.99 5.53 9.33
N TYR A 503 3.42 4.92 8.28
CA TYR A 503 4.07 3.86 7.49
C TYR A 503 5.49 4.26 7.05
N ASP A 504 5.69 5.47 6.51
CA ASP A 504 7.02 6.00 6.13
C ASP A 504 8.03 6.02 7.30
N ASP A 505 7.62 6.48 8.48
CA ASP A 505 8.48 6.56 9.69
C ASP A 505 8.91 5.17 10.18
N LEU A 506 8.14 4.12 9.85
CA LEU A 506 8.44 2.73 10.16
C LEU A 506 9.25 2.07 9.04
N ASN A 507 8.98 2.41 7.78
CA ASN A 507 9.67 1.90 6.60
C ASN A 507 11.14 2.35 6.56
N GLU A 508 11.44 3.58 7.06
CA GLU A 508 12.81 4.08 7.22
C GLU A 508 13.73 3.15 8.04
N TYR A 509 13.16 2.32 8.93
CA TYR A 509 13.94 1.32 9.68
C TYR A 509 14.70 0.35 8.75
N PHE A 510 14.13 0.03 7.59
CA PHE A 510 14.68 -0.90 6.61
C PHE A 510 15.63 -0.22 5.59
N TRP A 511 15.93 1.07 5.75
CA TRP A 511 16.88 1.83 4.92
C TRP A 511 18.35 1.71 5.40
N SER A 512 18.65 0.84 6.34
CA SER A 512 19.98 0.78 6.97
C SER A 512 20.31 -0.62 7.47
N LYS A 513 21.58 -1.04 7.35
CA LYS A 513 22.04 -2.39 7.75
C LYS A 513 21.71 -2.80 9.19
N LYS A 514 21.44 -1.84 10.09
CA LYS A 514 20.92 -2.09 11.44
C LYS A 514 19.67 -2.98 11.44
N CYS A 515 18.82 -2.98 10.39
CA CYS A 515 17.69 -3.91 10.33
C CYS A 515 18.12 -5.39 10.41
N PHE A 516 19.23 -5.76 9.75
CA PHE A 516 19.79 -7.12 9.83
C PHE A 516 20.40 -7.42 11.21
N GLU A 517 21.04 -6.42 11.83
CA GLU A 517 21.77 -6.55 13.12
C GLU A 517 20.83 -6.59 14.35
N ASP A 518 19.76 -5.80 14.31
CA ASP A 518 18.85 -5.53 15.44
C ASP A 518 17.58 -6.41 15.38
N LEU A 519 16.95 -6.47 14.21
CA LEU A 519 15.75 -7.28 14.00
C LEU A 519 16.07 -8.76 13.88
N ASN A 520 17.16 -9.10 13.17
CA ASN A 520 17.61 -10.47 12.90
C ASN A 520 16.54 -11.38 12.25
N TRP A 521 16.88 -12.63 11.94
CA TRP A 521 15.96 -13.61 11.38
C TRP A 521 16.21 -15.03 11.93
N PRO A 522 15.24 -15.66 12.63
CA PRO A 522 13.90 -15.17 12.95
C PRO A 522 13.88 -13.86 13.75
N MET A 523 12.79 -13.08 13.61
CA MET A 523 12.72 -11.72 14.12
C MET A 523 12.72 -11.66 15.65
N ASN A 524 13.67 -10.92 16.20
CA ASN A 524 13.79 -10.61 17.62
C ASN A 524 12.71 -9.60 18.06
N LEU A 525 11.71 -10.06 18.81
CA LEU A 525 10.64 -9.20 19.33
C LEU A 525 11.11 -8.12 20.34
N ASN A 526 12.37 -8.16 20.78
CA ASN A 526 12.98 -7.14 21.65
C ASN A 526 13.71 -6.01 20.89
N ALA A 527 13.81 -6.12 19.55
CA ALA A 527 14.49 -5.15 18.68
C ALA A 527 13.87 -3.75 18.72
N ASP A 528 14.64 -2.69 18.40
CA ASP A 528 14.18 -1.29 18.47
C ASP A 528 12.85 -1.04 17.73
N PHE A 529 12.57 -1.81 16.68
CA PHE A 529 11.35 -1.73 15.88
C PHE A 529 10.07 -1.98 16.69
N PHE A 530 10.04 -3.05 17.50
CA PHE A 530 8.88 -3.53 18.25
C PHE A 530 8.70 -2.84 19.63
N ARG A 531 9.67 -2.04 20.09
CA ARG A 531 9.66 -1.45 21.44
C ARG A 531 8.63 -0.32 21.59
N HIS A 532 7.52 -0.63 22.25
CA HIS A 532 6.51 0.37 22.65
C HIS A 532 6.80 0.95 24.05
N SER A 533 6.64 2.25 24.18
CA SER A 533 6.91 3.02 25.40
C SER A 533 5.85 2.92 26.51
N ASP A 534 4.66 2.42 26.18
CA ASP A 534 3.45 2.73 26.96
C ASP A 534 3.00 1.56 27.86
N GLU A 535 3.40 0.33 27.54
CA GLU A 535 3.01 -0.90 28.26
C GLU A 535 3.54 -0.97 29.71
N THR A 536 4.58 -0.20 30.06
CA THR A 536 5.05 -0.07 31.45
C THR A 536 4.30 0.97 32.28
N GLN A 537 3.59 1.94 31.67
CA GLN A 537 2.95 3.03 32.44
C GLN A 537 1.67 2.59 33.15
N THR A 538 0.89 1.69 32.57
CA THR A 538 -0.36 1.19 33.19
C THR A 538 -0.11 0.23 34.36
N ARG A 539 1.06 -0.42 34.43
CA ARG A 539 1.38 -1.41 35.48
C ARG A 539 2.17 -0.86 36.67
N HIS A 540 2.88 0.26 36.52
CA HIS A 540 3.79 0.80 37.55
C HIS A 540 3.33 2.08 38.26
N ARG A 541 2.02 2.38 38.32
CA ARG A 541 1.49 3.45 39.19
C ARG A 541 1.36 3.03 40.68
N ARG A 542 1.93 1.88 41.07
CA ARG A 542 2.19 1.49 42.46
C ARG A 542 3.62 0.95 42.59
N ARG A 543 4.30 1.34 43.67
CA ARG A 543 5.69 1.02 44.08
C ARG A 543 6.79 1.46 43.11
N SER A 544 7.49 2.51 43.55
CA SER A 544 8.81 2.94 43.10
C SER A 544 9.91 2.05 43.70
N GLN A 545 10.79 1.46 42.88
CA GLN A 545 12.24 1.35 43.15
C GLN A 545 13.00 0.74 41.96
N ALA A 546 14.33 0.84 42.02
CA ALA A 546 15.35 0.24 41.14
C ALA A 546 15.36 0.69 39.65
N ASN A 547 16.48 1.29 39.25
CA ASN A 547 16.82 1.53 37.85
C ASN A 547 17.25 0.21 37.18
N ILE A 548 16.47 -0.27 36.21
CA ILE A 548 16.98 -1.14 35.13
C ILE A 548 16.68 -0.41 33.82
N GLY A 549 17.69 -0.32 32.95
CA GLY A 549 17.70 0.53 31.76
C GLY A 549 16.79 0.05 30.62
N VAL A 550 15.47 0.02 30.82
CA VAL A 550 14.49 -0.26 29.77
C VAL A 550 14.49 0.89 28.76
N GLY A 551 15.36 0.77 27.75
CA GLY A 551 15.55 1.74 26.67
C GLY A 551 14.25 2.24 26.06
N LYS A 552 14.14 3.57 25.97
CA LYS A 552 12.97 4.33 25.53
C LYS A 552 12.68 4.09 24.05
N ARG A 553 11.40 4.11 23.66
CA ARG A 553 10.95 4.14 22.24
C ARG A 553 11.75 5.20 21.48
N LYS A 554 12.36 4.79 20.36
CA LYS A 554 13.12 5.69 19.48
C LYS A 554 12.19 6.79 18.93
N PRO A 555 12.50 8.09 19.13
CA PRO A 555 11.72 9.18 18.56
C PRO A 555 11.89 9.23 17.02
N LYS A 556 11.04 10.00 16.33
CA LYS A 556 11.17 10.22 14.88
C LYS A 556 12.57 10.71 14.53
N THR A 557 13.21 10.04 13.57
CA THR A 557 14.62 10.24 13.20
C THR A 557 14.85 11.46 12.31
N ASN A 558 13.86 11.85 11.50
CA ASN A 558 14.05 12.84 10.44
C ASN A 558 13.21 14.12 10.56
N PHE A 559 12.02 14.11 11.17
CA PHE A 559 11.26 15.35 11.38
C PHE A 559 10.32 15.31 12.60
N VAL A 560 10.27 16.44 13.29
CA VAL A 560 9.22 16.82 14.25
C VAL A 560 8.87 18.26 13.90
N GLU A 561 7.74 18.45 13.22
CA GLU A 561 7.30 19.78 12.80
C GLU A 561 6.82 20.59 14.01
N VAL A 562 7.56 21.63 14.39
CA VAL A 562 7.09 22.65 15.34
C VAL A 562 6.62 23.84 14.52
N ARG A 563 5.34 23.82 14.12
CA ARG A 563 4.74 24.84 13.25
C ARG A 563 4.97 26.24 13.82
N THR A 564 5.81 27.01 13.15
CA THR A 564 6.14 28.41 13.46
C THR A 564 6.26 29.18 12.15
N PHE A 565 6.02 30.49 12.17
CA PHE A 565 6.04 31.33 10.97
C PHE A 565 7.39 31.26 10.21
N LEU A 566 8.49 31.04 10.93
CA LEU A 566 9.84 30.87 10.34
C LEU A 566 9.94 29.67 9.39
N HIS A 567 9.08 28.65 9.50
CA HIS A 567 9.02 27.57 8.50
C HIS A 567 8.59 28.07 7.12
N LEU A 568 7.80 29.15 7.00
CA LEU A 568 7.44 29.75 5.71
C LEU A 568 8.68 30.27 4.97
N TYR A 569 9.55 30.99 5.69
CA TYR A 569 10.81 31.48 5.13
C TYR A 569 11.77 30.34 4.80
N ARG A 570 11.87 29.32 5.67
CA ARG A 570 12.70 28.13 5.44
C ARG A 570 12.27 27.34 4.21
N SER A 571 10.97 27.07 4.06
CA SER A 571 10.43 26.24 2.95
C SER A 571 10.48 26.95 1.60
N PHE A 572 10.31 28.28 1.57
CA PHE A 572 10.35 29.07 0.33
C PHE A 572 11.63 29.92 0.19
N ASN A 573 12.73 29.52 0.85
CA ASN A 573 14.01 30.23 0.88
C ASN A 573 14.50 30.70 -0.50
N ARG A 574 14.41 29.83 -1.52
CA ARG A 574 14.83 30.12 -2.91
C ARG A 574 14.04 31.27 -3.54
N MET A 575 12.75 31.36 -3.22
CA MET A 575 11.86 32.42 -3.71
C MET A 575 12.23 33.77 -3.06
N TRP A 576 12.42 33.79 -1.74
CA TRP A 576 12.86 34.98 -1.00
C TRP A 576 14.22 35.48 -1.48
N ILE A 577 15.18 34.57 -1.66
CA ILE A 577 16.50 34.88 -2.22
C ILE A 577 16.35 35.47 -3.62
N PHE A 578 15.62 34.81 -4.53
CA PHE A 578 15.42 35.29 -5.89
C PHE A 578 14.84 36.72 -5.94
N PHE A 579 13.77 36.99 -5.19
CA PHE A 579 13.14 38.32 -5.22
C PHE A 579 14.03 39.42 -4.62
N ILE A 580 14.75 39.16 -3.52
CA ILE A 580 15.64 40.18 -2.91
C ILE A 580 16.80 40.52 -3.86
N LEU A 581 17.43 39.51 -4.48
CA LEU A 581 18.54 39.71 -5.40
C LEU A 581 18.09 40.37 -6.72
N ALA A 582 16.91 39.99 -7.24
CA ALA A 582 16.34 40.62 -8.43
C ALA A 582 15.95 42.08 -8.19
N LEU A 583 15.36 42.40 -7.02
CA LEU A 583 15.05 43.77 -6.64
C LEU A 583 16.32 44.63 -6.52
N GLN A 584 17.36 44.12 -5.84
CA GLN A 584 18.67 44.79 -5.75
C GLN A 584 19.28 45.03 -7.14
N ALA A 585 19.19 44.06 -8.06
CA ALA A 585 19.63 44.23 -9.44
C ALA A 585 18.87 45.35 -10.16
N MET A 586 17.54 45.32 -10.12
CA MET A 586 16.70 46.31 -10.81
C MET A 586 16.90 47.72 -10.27
N ILE A 587 17.11 47.89 -8.96
CA ILE A 587 17.42 49.19 -8.34
C ILE A 587 18.78 49.72 -8.86
N PHE A 588 19.84 48.91 -8.87
CA PHE A 588 21.15 49.37 -9.37
C PHE A 588 21.15 49.67 -10.88
N ILE A 589 20.36 48.94 -11.67
CA ILE A 589 20.20 49.19 -13.10
C ILE A 589 19.37 50.47 -13.33
N GLY A 590 18.25 50.64 -12.63
CA GLY A 590 17.38 51.82 -12.75
C GLY A 590 18.04 53.13 -12.29
N TRP A 591 18.93 53.07 -11.29
CA TRP A 591 19.73 54.22 -10.87
C TRP A 591 20.85 54.60 -11.87
N SER A 592 21.11 53.77 -12.88
CA SER A 592 22.09 54.06 -13.93
C SER A 592 21.42 54.66 -15.16
N SER A 593 21.97 55.77 -15.67
CA SER A 593 21.48 56.45 -16.89
C SER A 593 21.67 55.63 -18.18
N LEU A 594 22.39 54.51 -18.09
CA LEU A 594 22.63 53.53 -19.14
C LEU A 594 21.72 52.33 -18.89
N GLY A 595 20.58 52.27 -19.60
CA GLY A 595 19.58 51.20 -19.42
C GLY A 595 20.11 49.77 -19.63
N PRO A 596 19.28 48.72 -19.40
CA PRO A 596 19.72 47.35 -19.03
C PRO A 596 20.85 46.68 -19.82
N VAL A 597 21.10 47.06 -21.07
CA VAL A 597 22.20 46.52 -21.91
C VAL A 597 23.52 47.29 -21.70
N GLY A 598 23.46 48.60 -21.43
CA GLY A 598 24.64 49.46 -21.23
C GLY A 598 25.41 49.15 -19.94
N VAL A 599 24.72 48.65 -18.92
CA VAL A 599 25.28 48.26 -17.61
C VAL A 599 26.43 47.25 -17.71
N PHE A 600 26.48 46.42 -18.75
CA PHE A 600 27.57 45.45 -18.96
C PHE A 600 28.86 46.08 -19.51
N PHE A 601 28.80 47.31 -20.01
CA PHE A 601 29.95 48.02 -20.59
C PHE A 601 30.54 49.06 -19.63
N ASP A 602 29.77 49.53 -18.65
CA ASP A 602 30.22 50.42 -17.58
C ASP A 602 30.83 49.61 -16.41
N LYS A 603 32.12 49.84 -16.13
CA LYS A 603 32.87 49.13 -15.07
C LYS A 603 32.39 49.47 -13.65
N ASP A 604 31.89 50.68 -13.43
CA ASP A 604 31.45 51.17 -12.13
C ASP A 604 30.02 50.68 -11.82
N VAL A 605 29.11 50.74 -12.79
CA VAL A 605 27.75 50.16 -12.63
C VAL A 605 27.82 48.64 -12.52
N PHE A 606 28.62 47.96 -13.35
CA PHE A 606 28.84 46.52 -13.23
C PHE A 606 29.39 46.12 -11.85
N ARG A 607 30.36 46.88 -11.30
CA ARG A 607 30.88 46.64 -9.94
C ARG A 607 29.77 46.78 -8.89
N ASN A 608 28.91 47.79 -9.01
CA ASN A 608 27.79 48.00 -8.07
C ASN A 608 26.77 46.85 -8.15
N VAL A 609 26.42 46.37 -9.35
CA VAL A 609 25.57 45.17 -9.55
C VAL A 609 26.23 43.92 -8.97
N MET A 610 27.55 43.77 -9.07
CA MET A 610 28.28 42.65 -8.47
C MET A 610 28.27 42.64 -6.92
N SER A 611 27.69 43.64 -6.24
CA SER A 611 27.37 43.59 -4.80
C SER A 611 26.31 42.55 -4.43
N ILE A 612 25.47 42.12 -5.39
CA ILE A 612 24.41 41.11 -5.19
C ILE A 612 24.95 39.82 -4.57
N PHE A 613 26.19 39.43 -4.89
CA PHE A 613 26.81 38.21 -4.34
C PHE A 613 27.07 38.29 -2.84
N ILE A 614 27.27 39.50 -2.28
CA ILE A 614 27.37 39.73 -0.82
C ILE A 614 26.01 39.47 -0.17
N THR A 615 24.94 40.07 -0.70
CA THR A 615 23.57 39.85 -0.21
C THR A 615 23.18 38.37 -0.30
N TYR A 616 23.56 37.69 -1.39
CA TYR A 616 23.32 36.26 -1.55
C TYR A 616 24.06 35.42 -0.48
N ALA A 617 25.30 35.76 -0.14
CA ALA A 617 26.03 35.10 0.95
C ALA A 617 25.36 35.34 2.32
N PHE A 618 24.91 36.56 2.60
CA PHE A 618 24.17 36.88 3.82
C PHE A 618 22.85 36.10 3.94
N LEU A 619 22.06 36.04 2.86
CA LEU A 619 20.80 35.28 2.84
C LEU A 619 21.03 33.77 2.96
N ASN A 620 22.09 33.23 2.35
CA ASN A 620 22.51 31.84 2.54
C ASN A 620 22.89 31.55 4.01
N PHE A 621 23.63 32.44 4.66
CA PHE A 621 23.99 32.32 6.08
C PHE A 621 22.74 32.38 6.99
N LEU A 622 21.81 33.30 6.72
CA LEU A 622 20.53 33.37 7.41
C LEU A 622 19.72 32.08 7.24
N GLN A 623 19.66 31.51 6.03
CA GLN A 623 18.99 30.23 5.78
C GLN A 623 19.63 29.10 6.60
N VAL A 624 20.96 28.92 6.56
CA VAL A 624 21.64 27.85 7.30
C VAL A 624 21.47 28.02 8.82
N THR A 625 21.42 29.26 9.31
CA THR A 625 21.11 29.58 10.71
C THR A 625 19.69 29.15 11.09
N LEU A 626 18.68 29.48 10.25
CA LEU A 626 17.29 29.05 10.46
C LEU A 626 17.10 27.54 10.32
N ASP A 627 17.85 26.88 9.42
CA ASP A 627 17.90 25.42 9.31
C ASP A 627 18.37 24.77 10.63
N ILE A 628 19.37 25.35 11.30
CA ILE A 628 19.86 24.87 12.61
C ILE A 628 18.83 25.13 13.72
N ILE A 629 18.31 26.36 13.84
CA ILE A 629 17.34 26.76 14.87
C ILE A 629 16.08 25.90 14.81
N LEU A 630 15.47 25.78 13.62
CA LEU A 630 14.22 25.01 13.44
C LEU A 630 14.42 23.49 13.49
N THR A 631 15.66 23.01 13.49
CA THR A 631 16.00 21.57 13.63
C THR A 631 16.52 21.23 15.04
N TRP A 632 16.67 22.22 15.94
CA TRP A 632 17.36 22.08 17.24
C TRP A 632 16.92 20.88 18.10
N ASN A 633 15.60 20.64 18.20
CA ASN A 633 15.06 19.50 18.95
C ASN A 633 15.36 18.14 18.31
N ALA A 634 15.52 18.09 16.98
CA ALA A 634 15.90 16.89 16.26
C ALA A 634 17.43 16.66 16.25
N LEU A 635 18.25 17.71 16.25
CA LEU A 635 19.72 17.61 16.28
C LEU A 635 20.23 16.71 17.41
N LYS A 636 19.60 16.76 18.59
CA LYS A 636 19.91 15.92 19.76
C LYS A 636 19.82 14.40 19.49
N ASN A 637 19.10 13.97 18.46
CA ASN A 637 18.89 12.57 18.09
C ASN A 637 19.50 12.20 16.72
N MET A 638 20.21 13.12 16.05
CA MET A 638 20.78 12.86 14.72
C MET A 638 22.11 12.11 14.77
N LYS A 639 22.38 11.30 13.72
CA LYS A 639 23.71 10.71 13.50
C LYS A 639 24.77 11.82 13.37
N PHE A 640 25.95 11.63 13.98
CA PHE A 640 27.06 12.60 13.96
C PHE A 640 27.41 13.10 12.55
N THR A 641 27.37 12.23 11.54
CA THR A 641 27.63 12.58 10.12
C THR A 641 26.60 13.51 9.48
N ARG A 642 25.45 13.76 10.12
CA ARG A 642 24.50 14.82 9.74
C ARG A 642 24.76 16.10 10.53
N LEU A 643 25.03 15.98 11.84
CA LEU A 643 25.38 17.12 12.70
C LEU A 643 26.61 17.88 12.17
N LEU A 644 27.67 17.14 11.83
CA LEU A 644 28.90 17.66 11.21
C LEU A 644 28.62 18.40 9.90
N ARG A 645 27.63 17.94 9.11
CA ARG A 645 27.25 18.58 7.85
C ARG A 645 26.58 19.94 8.08
N TYR A 646 25.67 20.04 9.05
CA TYR A 646 25.04 21.31 9.41
C TYR A 646 26.08 22.31 9.95
N PHE A 647 26.97 21.86 10.84
CA PHE A 647 28.05 22.68 11.36
C PHE A 647 28.98 23.19 10.25
N LEU A 648 29.47 22.31 9.37
CA LEU A 648 30.38 22.69 8.30
C LEU A 648 29.71 23.62 7.27
N LYS A 649 28.41 23.46 6.98
CA LYS A 649 27.67 24.43 6.14
C LYS A 649 27.52 25.80 6.80
N PHE A 650 27.34 25.86 8.12
CA PHE A 650 27.31 27.13 8.86
C PHE A 650 28.66 27.84 8.83
N VAL A 651 29.76 27.11 9.10
CA VAL A 651 31.13 27.67 9.03
C VAL A 651 31.46 28.18 7.64
N VAL A 652 31.17 27.41 6.58
CA VAL A 652 31.42 27.85 5.19
C VAL A 652 30.59 29.09 4.83
N ALA A 653 29.32 29.16 5.24
CA ALA A 653 28.48 30.34 5.00
C ALA A 653 29.02 31.58 5.76
N ALA A 654 29.44 31.42 7.02
CA ALA A 654 30.03 32.50 7.80
C ALA A 654 31.33 33.05 7.17
N VAL A 655 32.20 32.16 6.66
CA VAL A 655 33.43 32.56 5.94
C VAL A 655 33.09 33.41 4.72
N TRP A 656 32.13 33.00 3.88
CA TRP A 656 31.75 33.77 2.69
C TRP A 656 31.12 35.13 3.02
N VAL A 657 30.35 35.24 4.11
CA VAL A 657 29.81 36.52 4.62
C VAL A 657 30.90 37.49 5.07
N VAL A 658 32.09 37.01 5.46
CA VAL A 658 33.23 37.87 5.83
C VAL A 658 34.12 38.17 4.62
N VAL A 659 34.46 37.14 3.82
CA VAL A 659 35.40 37.26 2.69
C VAL A 659 34.85 38.15 1.56
N LEU A 660 33.57 38.03 1.19
CA LEU A 660 33.03 38.79 0.06
C LEU A 660 32.99 40.31 0.32
N PRO A 661 32.52 40.82 1.49
CA PRO A 661 32.65 42.24 1.83
C PRO A 661 34.09 42.74 1.88
N ILE A 662 35.03 41.95 2.42
CA ILE A 662 36.45 42.35 2.48
C ILE A 662 37.00 42.53 1.06
N CYS A 663 36.88 41.51 0.20
CA CYS A 663 37.36 41.58 -1.18
C CYS A 663 36.65 42.67 -2.00
N TYR A 664 35.38 42.98 -1.71
CA TYR A 664 34.67 44.10 -2.33
C TYR A 664 35.19 45.46 -1.84
N SER A 665 35.43 45.60 -0.53
CA SER A 665 35.96 46.84 0.07
C SER A 665 37.34 47.21 -0.46
N SER A 666 38.24 46.22 -0.61
CA SER A 666 39.57 46.39 -1.21
C SER A 666 39.55 46.60 -2.73
N SER A 667 38.36 46.56 -3.36
CA SER A 667 38.15 46.91 -4.77
C SER A 667 37.55 48.32 -4.95
N LEU A 668 37.36 49.10 -3.89
CA LEU A 668 36.84 50.47 -3.95
C LEU A 668 38.00 51.49 -3.91
N VAL A 669 38.03 52.39 -4.90
CA VAL A 669 39.09 53.42 -5.03
C VAL A 669 39.07 54.44 -3.89
N ASN A 670 37.92 54.65 -3.23
CA ASN A 670 37.77 55.55 -2.08
C ASN A 670 36.86 54.91 -0.99
N PRO A 671 37.42 54.28 0.05
CA PRO A 671 36.62 53.69 1.14
C PRO A 671 36.11 54.75 2.13
N SER A 672 34.80 54.77 2.38
CA SER A 672 34.17 55.60 3.42
C SER A 672 34.45 55.04 4.84
N GLY A 673 34.13 55.81 5.89
CA GLY A 673 34.65 55.60 7.25
C GLY A 673 34.61 54.17 7.82
N VAL A 674 33.47 53.47 7.69
CA VAL A 674 33.32 52.07 8.16
C VAL A 674 34.12 51.09 7.29
N ILE A 675 34.17 51.35 5.98
CA ILE A 675 34.91 50.55 5.00
C ILE A 675 36.41 50.65 5.28
N LYS A 676 36.89 51.83 5.67
CA LYS A 676 38.31 52.12 5.99
C LYS A 676 38.83 51.36 7.21
N PHE A 677 37.96 50.95 8.14
CA PHE A 677 38.31 50.05 9.25
C PHE A 677 38.48 48.60 8.78
N VAL A 678 37.68 48.15 7.82
CA VAL A 678 37.76 46.79 7.25
C VAL A 678 39.04 46.64 6.42
N THR A 679 39.37 47.63 5.58
CA THR A 679 40.60 47.58 4.76
C THR A 679 41.87 47.66 5.60
N SER A 680 41.87 48.36 6.75
CA SER A 680 43.04 48.39 7.64
C SER A 680 43.34 47.07 8.34
N TRP A 681 42.36 46.16 8.44
CA TRP A 681 42.55 44.80 8.96
C TRP A 681 42.96 43.79 7.87
N ALA A 682 42.53 44.00 6.63
CA ALA A 682 42.76 43.07 5.53
C ALA A 682 44.14 43.22 4.85
N GLY A 683 44.69 44.45 4.83
CA GLY A 683 45.89 44.78 4.05
C GLY A 683 45.61 44.94 2.55
N ASP A 684 46.66 45.26 1.77
CA ASP A 684 46.56 45.57 0.34
C ASP A 684 46.31 44.33 -0.53
N TRP A 685 45.08 43.79 -0.47
CA TRP A 685 44.56 42.78 -1.40
C TRP A 685 44.03 43.44 -2.68
N GLY A 686 44.81 44.39 -3.21
CA GLY A 686 44.36 45.30 -4.27
C GLY A 686 44.38 44.64 -5.66
N ASN A 687 43.19 44.42 -6.24
CA ASN A 687 42.87 44.60 -7.67
C ASN A 687 41.42 44.20 -7.98
N GLN A 688 40.79 44.88 -8.95
CA GLN A 688 39.41 44.63 -9.40
C GLN A 688 39.17 43.18 -9.88
N SER A 689 40.22 42.51 -10.36
CA SER A 689 40.18 41.10 -10.76
C SER A 689 39.99 40.14 -9.58
N LEU A 690 40.53 40.44 -8.39
CA LEU A 690 40.51 39.53 -7.25
C LEU A 690 39.10 39.28 -6.72
N TYR A 691 38.28 40.33 -6.54
CA TYR A 691 36.87 40.15 -6.17
C TYR A 691 36.11 39.30 -7.20
N THR A 692 36.40 39.49 -8.50
CA THR A 692 35.78 38.72 -9.59
C THR A 692 36.13 37.23 -9.50
N TYR A 693 37.41 36.88 -9.27
CA TYR A 693 37.81 35.48 -9.06
C TYR A 693 37.20 34.87 -7.78
N VAL A 694 37.09 35.65 -6.71
CA VAL A 694 36.47 35.22 -5.43
C VAL A 694 34.98 34.95 -5.60
N VAL A 695 34.25 35.78 -6.37
CA VAL A 695 32.84 35.55 -6.73
C VAL A 695 32.67 34.31 -7.61
N VAL A 696 33.55 34.10 -8.60
CA VAL A 696 33.53 32.88 -9.42
C VAL A 696 33.72 31.64 -8.55
N LEU A 697 34.73 31.64 -7.67
CA LEU A 697 35.02 30.55 -6.74
C LEU A 697 33.83 30.24 -5.81
N TYR A 698 33.19 31.28 -5.26
CA TYR A 698 31.98 31.14 -4.45
C TYR A 698 30.81 30.50 -5.24
N MET A 699 30.70 30.80 -6.54
CA MET A 699 29.62 30.31 -7.40
C MET A 699 29.86 28.94 -8.03
N ILE A 700 31.08 28.38 -8.00
CA ILE A 700 31.39 27.04 -8.57
C ILE A 700 30.37 25.96 -8.14
N PRO A 701 29.97 25.81 -6.86
CA PRO A 701 29.01 24.78 -6.44
C PRO A 701 27.63 24.94 -7.11
N ASN A 702 27.19 26.18 -7.34
CA ASN A 702 25.93 26.49 -8.00
C ASN A 702 26.01 26.27 -9.51
N ILE A 703 27.15 26.60 -10.14
CA ILE A 703 27.41 26.34 -11.56
C ILE A 703 27.40 24.83 -11.83
N VAL A 704 28.11 24.04 -10.99
CA VAL A 704 28.12 22.57 -11.08
C VAL A 704 26.72 21.98 -10.86
N ALA A 705 25.94 22.49 -9.90
CA ALA A 705 24.57 22.05 -9.68
C ALA A 705 23.66 22.33 -10.89
N THR A 706 23.81 23.50 -11.53
CA THR A 706 23.06 23.87 -12.74
C THR A 706 23.44 22.98 -13.94
N ILE A 707 24.73 22.68 -14.13
CA ILE A 707 25.20 21.75 -15.18
C ILE A 707 24.64 20.34 -14.95
N LEU A 708 24.66 19.84 -13.71
CA LEU A 708 24.08 18.53 -13.37
C LEU A 708 22.56 18.49 -13.54
N PHE A 709 21.87 19.60 -13.27
CA PHE A 709 20.42 19.74 -13.50
C PHE A 709 20.07 19.64 -14.99
N PHE A 710 20.79 20.34 -15.87
CA PHE A 710 20.59 20.19 -17.33
C PHE A 710 21.11 18.87 -17.92
N LEU A 711 21.83 18.04 -17.13
CA LEU A 711 22.30 16.71 -17.53
C LEU A 711 21.73 15.58 -16.65
N PRO A 712 20.41 15.29 -16.68
CA PRO A 712 19.79 14.17 -15.95
C PRO A 712 20.46 12.80 -16.12
N PRO A 713 21.04 12.41 -17.28
CA PRO A 713 21.77 11.14 -17.39
C PRO A 713 23.06 11.11 -16.55
N LEU A 714 23.77 12.25 -16.45
CA LEU A 714 24.98 12.37 -15.64
C LEU A 714 24.62 12.42 -14.15
N ARG A 715 23.59 13.20 -13.79
CA ARG A 715 23.06 13.26 -12.42
C ARG A 715 22.61 11.88 -11.94
N ARG A 716 21.84 11.11 -12.72
CA ARG A 716 21.43 9.75 -12.36
C ARG A 716 22.61 8.79 -12.17
N LYS A 717 23.67 8.89 -12.99
CA LYS A 717 24.91 8.12 -12.80
C LYS A 717 25.64 8.52 -11.51
N LEU A 718 25.76 9.81 -11.23
CA LEU A 718 26.38 10.34 -10.01
C LEU A 718 25.60 9.93 -8.75
N GLU A 719 24.27 10.09 -8.74
CA GLU A 719 23.39 9.67 -7.65
C GLU A 719 23.41 8.16 -7.41
N ARG A 720 23.56 7.33 -8.45
CA ARG A 720 23.63 5.85 -8.31
C ARG A 720 25.04 5.33 -8.01
N SER A 721 26.08 6.16 -8.08
CA SER A 721 27.47 5.71 -7.89
C SER A 721 27.82 5.46 -6.42
N ASN A 722 28.31 4.26 -6.10
CA ASN A 722 28.82 3.89 -4.77
C ASN A 722 30.34 4.17 -4.59
N LEU A 723 30.97 4.90 -5.52
CA LEU A 723 32.37 5.32 -5.41
C LEU A 723 32.57 6.29 -4.23
N ARG A 724 33.53 5.99 -3.33
CA ARG A 724 33.74 6.73 -2.07
C ARG A 724 33.88 8.24 -2.24
N ILE A 725 34.63 8.69 -3.25
CA ILE A 725 34.83 10.13 -3.54
C ILE A 725 33.51 10.79 -3.93
N LEU A 726 32.74 10.17 -4.83
CA LEU A 726 31.44 10.68 -5.28
C LEU A 726 30.41 10.64 -4.14
N ALA A 727 30.45 9.64 -3.27
CA ALA A 727 29.61 9.56 -2.08
C ALA A 727 29.90 10.68 -1.07
N ILE A 728 31.16 11.13 -0.94
CA ILE A 728 31.54 12.30 -0.10
C ILE A 728 31.07 13.61 -0.75
N LEU A 729 31.28 13.77 -2.06
CA LEU A 729 30.81 14.94 -2.82
C LEU A 729 29.28 15.08 -2.75
N MET A 730 28.56 13.98 -2.97
CA MET A 730 27.10 13.93 -2.86
C MET A 730 26.63 14.11 -1.41
N TRP A 731 27.39 13.63 -0.42
CA TRP A 731 27.12 13.95 1.00
C TRP A 731 27.26 15.46 1.29
N TRP A 732 28.12 16.20 0.59
CA TRP A 732 28.14 17.66 0.73
C TRP A 732 26.93 18.32 0.04
N ALA A 733 26.64 17.92 -1.19
CA ALA A 733 25.57 18.51 -2.01
C ALA A 733 24.17 18.22 -1.47
N GLN A 734 23.81 16.94 -1.25
CA GLN A 734 22.44 16.48 -1.01
C GLN A 734 22.31 15.53 0.20
N PRO A 735 21.14 15.41 0.83
CA PRO A 735 20.84 14.32 1.75
C PRO A 735 20.70 13.00 0.99
N ASN A 736 21.25 11.90 1.53
CA ASN A 736 21.11 10.55 0.94
C ASN A 736 19.71 9.98 1.19
N LEU A 737 18.70 10.56 0.56
CA LEU A 737 17.34 10.03 0.53
C LEU A 737 17.31 8.72 -0.26
N TYR A 738 16.41 7.80 0.13
CA TYR A 738 16.13 6.58 -0.63
C TYR A 738 15.07 6.86 -1.71
N VAL A 739 13.88 7.29 -1.26
CA VAL A 739 12.75 7.66 -2.11
C VAL A 739 13.14 8.84 -3.02
N GLY A 740 12.86 8.74 -4.32
CA GLY A 740 13.19 9.75 -5.34
C GLY A 740 14.58 9.64 -5.96
N ARG A 741 15.48 8.78 -5.46
CA ARG A 741 16.89 8.74 -5.90
C ARG A 741 17.02 8.30 -7.37
N GLY A 742 17.55 9.19 -8.21
CA GLY A 742 17.66 8.98 -9.65
C GLY A 742 16.32 8.78 -10.38
N MET A 743 15.22 9.33 -9.83
CA MET A 743 13.94 9.54 -10.51
C MET A 743 13.92 10.88 -11.26
N ASP A 744 15.00 11.24 -11.96
CA ASP A 744 15.00 12.42 -12.82
C ASP A 744 14.15 12.19 -14.07
N GLU A 745 13.33 13.20 -14.38
CA GLU A 745 12.51 13.31 -15.60
C GLU A 745 13.31 13.22 -16.90
N ASN A 746 12.60 13.04 -18.02
CA ASN A 746 13.20 13.02 -19.34
C ASN A 746 13.77 14.40 -19.70
N MET A 747 14.97 14.42 -20.29
CA MET A 747 15.72 15.64 -20.61
C MET A 747 14.92 16.63 -21.47
N PHE A 748 14.08 16.13 -22.37
CA PHE A 748 13.18 16.96 -23.20
C PHE A 748 12.02 17.58 -22.39
N SER A 749 11.39 16.81 -21.49
CA SER A 749 10.38 17.32 -20.54
C SER A 749 10.96 18.44 -19.68
N LEU A 750 12.17 18.21 -19.15
CA LEU A 750 12.88 19.18 -18.32
C LEU A 750 13.26 20.45 -19.11
N LEU A 751 13.79 20.30 -20.33
CA LEU A 751 14.12 21.44 -21.18
C LEU A 751 12.87 22.28 -21.48
N LYS A 752 11.75 21.65 -21.85
CA LYS A 752 10.48 22.34 -22.11
C LYS A 752 9.98 23.11 -20.87
N TYR A 753 10.04 22.49 -19.68
CA TYR A 753 9.62 23.11 -18.42
C TYR A 753 10.54 24.29 -18.02
N THR A 754 11.86 24.14 -18.18
CA THR A 754 12.83 25.22 -17.88
C THR A 754 12.71 26.40 -18.84
N LEU A 755 12.54 26.16 -20.14
CA LEU A 755 12.33 27.23 -21.13
C LEU A 755 11.03 28.02 -20.86
N PHE A 756 9.96 27.34 -20.46
CA PHE A 756 8.72 27.99 -20.03
C PHE A 756 8.94 28.94 -18.84
N TRP A 757 9.66 28.49 -17.80
CA TRP A 757 9.96 29.35 -16.65
C TRP A 757 10.93 30.49 -16.97
N ILE A 758 11.93 30.26 -17.82
CA ILE A 758 12.85 31.30 -18.28
C ILE A 758 12.08 32.39 -19.03
N MET A 759 11.21 32.03 -19.98
CA MET A 759 10.36 32.99 -20.70
C MET A 759 9.44 33.76 -19.75
N LEU A 760 8.75 33.08 -18.83
CA LEU A 760 7.82 33.73 -17.89
C LEU A 760 8.54 34.68 -16.93
N LEU A 761 9.70 34.29 -16.40
CA LEU A 761 10.50 35.13 -15.51
C LEU A 761 11.12 36.32 -16.23
N ILE A 762 11.61 36.16 -17.47
CA ILE A 762 12.10 37.28 -18.28
C ILE A 762 10.96 38.27 -18.56
N SER A 763 9.80 37.79 -19.00
CA SER A 763 8.63 38.67 -19.25
C SER A 763 8.19 39.41 -18.00
N LYS A 764 8.15 38.74 -16.82
CA LYS A 764 7.75 39.39 -15.57
C LYS A 764 8.81 40.38 -15.06
N LEU A 765 10.10 40.05 -15.11
CA LEU A 765 11.16 40.96 -14.70
C LEU A 765 11.28 42.17 -15.64
N ALA A 766 11.08 41.98 -16.94
CA ALA A 766 11.00 43.09 -17.89
C ALA A 766 9.81 44.00 -17.59
N PHE A 767 8.61 43.43 -17.34
CA PHE A 767 7.44 44.21 -16.93
C PHE A 767 7.70 45.00 -15.64
N SER A 768 8.16 44.35 -14.57
CA SER A 768 8.49 45.02 -13.30
C SER A 768 9.53 46.12 -13.48
N TYR A 769 10.61 45.87 -14.23
CA TYR A 769 11.62 46.90 -14.48
C TYR A 769 11.04 48.10 -15.24
N TYR A 770 10.37 47.87 -16.37
CA TYR A 770 9.89 48.95 -17.24
C TYR A 770 8.65 49.69 -16.70
N VAL A 771 7.84 49.08 -15.84
CA VAL A 771 6.58 49.65 -15.33
C VAL A 771 6.67 50.08 -13.87
N GLU A 772 7.33 49.31 -13.01
CA GLU A 772 7.35 49.53 -11.56
C GLU A 772 8.62 50.25 -11.07
N VAL A 773 9.74 50.17 -11.82
CA VAL A 773 11.05 50.72 -11.40
C VAL A 773 11.51 51.90 -12.27
N LEU A 774 11.22 51.91 -13.58
CA LEU A 774 11.69 52.97 -14.50
C LEU A 774 10.76 54.21 -14.54
N PHE A 775 9.52 54.09 -14.05
CA PHE A 775 8.55 55.20 -13.97
C PHE A 775 8.45 55.83 -12.56
N MET A 776 9.35 55.46 -11.64
CA MET A 776 9.33 55.84 -10.22
C MET A 776 10.57 56.64 -9.80
#